data_AF-A0A9D1JPA0-F1
#
_entry.id   AF-A0A9D1JPA0-F1
#
_cell.length_a   1.000
_cell.length_b   1.000
_cell.length_c   1.000
_cell.angle_alpha   90.00
_cell.angle_beta   90.00
_cell.angle_gamma   90.00
#
_symmetry.space_group_name_H-M   'P 1'
#
loop_
_entity.id
_entity.type
_entity.pdbx_description
1 polymer ?
#
loop_
_entity_poly.entity_id
_entity_poly.type
_entity_poly.pdbx_seq_one_letter_code
_entity_poly.pdbx_strand_id
1 'polypeptide(L)'
;MIFAISTLNFPKNHPLKIQEKSPRLVSTKVNDTYSPSFCAEKKVYDFENEMRNLEGIRCARCNQRMLSRRKYLMLLEKMSQVQNGHELEKLLTENKQYLSESNALILKDLKNINTKHPDADIKKVISKIHYHAPVFYAETCQNNINLIQLVTEKLFMGEDNRSVYLKTIEKLKKHKDFTPYNINEFSSIMNTTLRETDYPRKQKLYDKVMLHQTKAFKYYKNITGQSLLSQEPEKALISLGKALFKTSVSEISNISNREPDSEINKILICSDCAYKTANSSRYFKASDNSEALKNKFTQYLQDINKAAGNNELHADKTYIKNLVKFVRKTSNNNIVLNANDWSFLEYKKNFNDFPFENIEGIPCPKCGAIMLTHQQREKLFQKIQESSSIKELSDILKENQQNLPPITKKLAEKFRDNFIRDPYITDTLMKKKMSNFVNKLATHELRMYIKNLQKKSKDSSINETDRIKLEKIITNLQEYDKRKKLFFNSTQLKNLVIQPPVADEGDCLQLRDKAEEFLMKIELLQGPVYHSKEMSESENYSWTKVFTERIFRKAVFTQDHLIARNSGGPDTNDNKIGLHRECNQLKGKKSLTTWVKDSPEIEDYLADYLRTINVKRQEQNIKDCDTYASDISEKIYYLCGGREKLRKEFGKKDNP
;
A
#
# COMPACT_ATOMS: atom_id res chain seq x y z
N MET A 1 23.34 36.25 49.27
CA MET A 1 23.87 34.98 49.82
C MET A 1 24.70 34.35 48.70
N ILE A 2 26.01 34.62 48.56
CA ILE A 2 27.17 33.99 49.24
C ILE A 2 27.01 32.45 49.23
N PHE A 3 27.83 31.57 48.61
CA PHE A 3 29.26 31.49 48.21
C PHE A 3 29.38 30.93 46.77
N ALA A 4 30.35 31.19 45.88
CA ALA A 4 31.81 31.38 45.90
C ALA A 4 32.66 30.07 45.97
N ILE A 5 33.68 30.02 45.10
CA ILE A 5 34.96 29.25 45.14
C ILE A 5 34.93 27.82 44.55
N SER A 6 35.88 27.32 43.74
CA SER A 6 36.95 27.89 42.89
C SER A 6 37.61 26.79 42.06
N THR A 7 38.08 27.14 40.86
CA THR A 7 39.38 26.81 40.22
C THR A 7 40.15 25.52 40.59
N LEU A 8 40.70 24.86 39.55
CA LEU A 8 42.16 24.74 39.36
C LEU A 8 42.55 24.29 37.94
N ASN A 9 43.68 24.82 37.49
CA ASN A 9 44.26 24.88 36.15
C ASN A 9 45.35 23.81 35.93
N PHE A 10 45.45 23.28 34.69
CA PHE A 10 46.64 22.89 33.87
C PHE A 10 47.73 21.96 34.48
N PRO A 11 48.64 21.26 33.71
CA PRO A 11 49.16 21.59 32.36
C PRO A 11 49.38 20.43 31.35
N LYS A 12 49.83 20.83 30.16
CA LYS A 12 50.41 20.03 29.06
C LYS A 12 51.54 19.11 29.54
N ASN A 13 51.67 17.94 28.91
CA ASN A 13 52.97 17.32 28.59
C ASN A 13 52.83 16.31 27.45
N HIS A 14 53.56 16.54 26.36
CA HIS A 14 54.04 15.51 25.43
C HIS A 14 55.26 14.81 26.06
N PRO A 15 55.56 13.56 25.66
CA PRO A 15 56.80 13.39 24.88
C PRO A 15 56.74 12.38 23.71
N LEU A 16 57.85 12.41 22.97
CA LEU A 16 58.22 11.86 21.65
C LEU A 16 58.60 10.36 21.59
N LYS A 17 58.42 9.78 20.38
CA LYS A 17 59.22 8.80 19.59
C LYS A 17 59.64 7.44 20.23
N ILE A 18 59.62 6.29 19.54
CA ILE A 18 60.49 5.80 18.42
C ILE A 18 59.77 4.58 17.77
N GLN A 19 59.39 4.58 16.48
CA GLN A 19 60.04 3.99 15.28
C GLN A 19 60.70 2.59 15.38
N GLU A 20 60.10 1.61 14.72
CA GLU A 20 60.85 0.55 13.99
C GLU A 20 60.35 0.44 12.54
N LYS A 21 61.30 0.19 11.64
CA LYS A 21 61.29 0.44 10.19
C LYS A 21 61.09 -0.86 9.38
N SER A 22 60.15 -0.83 8.42
CA SER A 22 60.31 -1.16 6.96
C SER A 22 60.59 -2.63 6.54
N PRO A 23 60.25 -3.07 5.29
CA PRO A 23 60.32 -2.28 4.05
C PRO A 23 59.15 -2.34 3.05
N ARG A 24 59.14 -1.31 2.20
CA ARG A 24 58.37 -1.14 0.97
C ARG A 24 59.04 -1.85 -0.22
N LEU A 25 58.20 -2.27 -1.18
CA LEU A 25 58.44 -2.36 -2.63
C LEU A 25 57.11 -1.89 -3.26
N VAL A 26 56.90 -0.67 -3.78
CA VAL A 26 57.46 0.07 -4.93
C VAL A 26 57.12 -0.53 -6.31
N SER A 27 56.20 0.18 -7.00
CA SER A 27 56.13 0.41 -8.47
C SER A 27 55.64 -0.77 -9.34
N THR A 28 54.79 -0.65 -10.38
CA THR A 28 54.61 0.45 -11.37
C THR A 28 53.30 0.23 -12.14
N LYS A 29 52.70 1.32 -12.65
CA LYS A 29 51.64 1.31 -13.68
C LYS A 29 52.18 0.80 -15.03
N VAL A 30 51.41 0.02 -15.79
CA VAL A 30 51.15 0.21 -17.23
C VAL A 30 49.76 -0.36 -17.58
N ASN A 31 49.07 0.35 -18.46
CA ASN A 31 47.78 0.07 -19.05
C ASN A 31 47.74 -1.29 -19.78
N ASP A 32 46.60 -1.97 -19.75
CA ASP A 32 46.06 -2.56 -20.97
C ASP A 32 44.53 -2.48 -21.01
N THR A 33 44.10 -1.85 -22.09
CA THR A 33 42.75 -1.59 -22.56
C THR A 33 42.03 -2.87 -22.95
N TYR A 34 40.82 -3.08 -22.43
CA TYR A 34 39.75 -3.69 -23.20
C TYR A 34 38.43 -2.97 -22.91
N SER A 35 38.05 -2.07 -23.82
CA SER A 35 36.67 -1.65 -24.03
C SER A 35 36.14 -2.41 -25.24
N PRO A 36 35.02 -3.14 -25.15
CA PRO A 36 34.08 -3.22 -26.24
C PRO A 36 33.17 -1.99 -26.14
N SER A 37 33.40 -1.06 -27.06
CA SER A 37 32.51 0.04 -27.37
C SER A 37 31.12 -0.47 -27.74
N PHE A 38 30.10 -0.06 -26.99
CA PHE A 38 28.90 0.46 -27.61
C PHE A 38 28.69 1.85 -27.04
N CYS A 39 28.79 2.85 -27.91
CA CYS A 39 28.49 4.24 -27.61
C CYS A 39 27.02 4.35 -27.17
N ALA A 40 26.76 4.17 -25.88
CA ALA A 40 25.69 4.88 -25.22
C ALA A 40 26.36 6.09 -24.59
N GLU A 41 26.05 7.28 -25.09
CA GLU A 41 26.27 8.53 -24.38
C GLU A 41 26.00 8.27 -22.89
N LYS A 42 26.98 8.50 -22.02
CA LYS A 42 26.72 8.63 -20.58
C LYS A 42 25.79 9.83 -20.47
N LYS A 43 24.47 9.60 -20.55
CA LYS A 43 23.49 10.54 -20.05
C LYS A 43 23.90 10.76 -18.60
N VAL A 44 24.38 11.96 -18.31
CA VAL A 44 24.49 12.45 -16.94
C VAL A 44 23.05 12.51 -16.45
N TYR A 45 22.58 11.42 -15.85
CA TYR A 45 21.25 11.37 -15.26
C TYR A 45 21.27 12.34 -14.08
N ASP A 46 20.53 13.44 -14.20
CA ASP A 46 20.36 14.37 -13.10
C ASP A 46 19.30 13.79 -12.15
N PHE A 47 19.75 12.93 -11.24
CA PHE A 47 18.93 12.26 -10.23
C PHE A 47 18.03 13.23 -9.45
N GLU A 48 18.50 14.45 -9.18
CA GLU A 48 17.68 15.48 -8.54
C GLU A 48 16.56 15.96 -9.45
N ASN A 49 16.84 16.22 -10.73
CA ASN A 49 15.80 16.62 -11.67
C ASN A 49 14.75 15.52 -11.85
N GLU A 50 15.16 14.25 -11.90
CA GLU A 50 14.22 13.12 -11.94
C GLU A 50 13.34 13.09 -10.70
N MET A 51 13.92 13.18 -9.50
CA MET A 51 13.18 13.25 -8.23
C MET A 51 12.21 14.43 -8.17
N ARG A 52 12.59 15.62 -8.67
CA ARG A 52 11.72 16.81 -8.71
C ARG A 52 10.50 16.63 -9.63
N ASN A 53 10.63 15.77 -10.64
CA ASN A 53 9.57 15.52 -11.62
C ASN A 53 8.60 14.41 -11.20
N LEU A 54 8.91 13.65 -10.14
CA LEU A 54 8.02 12.61 -9.65
C LEU A 54 6.69 13.17 -9.16
N GLU A 55 5.60 12.49 -9.51
CA GLU A 55 4.23 12.88 -9.17
C GLU A 55 3.56 11.85 -8.27
N GLY A 56 2.76 12.31 -7.31
CA GLY A 56 1.92 11.43 -6.48
C GLY A 56 2.69 10.63 -5.41
N ILE A 57 3.99 10.87 -5.26
CA ILE A 57 4.82 10.29 -4.19
C ILE A 57 4.32 10.78 -2.83
N ARG A 58 4.17 9.88 -1.85
CA ARG A 58 3.82 10.23 -0.47
C ARG A 58 5.03 10.76 0.28
N CYS A 59 4.87 11.88 0.99
CA CYS A 59 5.93 12.44 1.82
C CYS A 59 6.39 11.45 2.91
N ALA A 60 7.69 11.19 3.02
CA ALA A 60 8.27 10.24 3.97
C ALA A 60 7.95 10.51 5.45
N ARG A 61 7.55 11.74 5.81
CA ARG A 61 7.28 12.16 7.20
C ARG A 61 5.79 12.30 7.54
N CYS A 62 5.00 12.89 6.65
CA CYS A 62 3.58 13.15 6.91
C CYS A 62 2.63 12.27 6.08
N ASN A 63 3.15 11.50 5.11
CA ASN A 63 2.39 10.66 4.20
C ASN A 63 1.45 11.40 3.22
N GLN A 64 1.49 12.73 3.19
CA GLN A 64 0.74 13.54 2.24
C GLN A 64 1.22 13.21 0.82
N ARG A 65 0.31 12.92 -0.11
CA ARG A 65 0.66 12.80 -1.54
C ARG A 65 1.11 14.15 -2.07
N MET A 66 2.23 14.15 -2.79
CA MET A 66 2.91 15.36 -3.21
C MET A 66 2.65 15.68 -4.68
N LEU A 67 2.65 16.98 -4.98
CA LEU A 67 2.61 17.54 -6.32
C LEU A 67 4.03 17.86 -6.81
N SER A 68 4.37 17.45 -8.03
CA SER A 68 5.53 18.02 -8.71
C SER A 68 5.34 19.53 -8.88
N ARG A 69 6.44 20.29 -8.92
CA ARG A 69 6.35 21.75 -9.16
C ARG A 69 5.66 22.07 -10.48
N ARG A 70 5.88 21.25 -11.51
CA ARG A 70 5.21 21.36 -12.82
C ARG A 70 3.69 21.19 -12.68
N LYS A 71 3.24 20.10 -12.05
CA LYS A 71 1.81 19.82 -11.86
C LYS A 71 1.13 20.90 -11.02
N TYR A 72 1.80 21.40 -9.98
CA TYR A 72 1.31 22.48 -9.15
C TYR A 72 1.07 23.76 -9.97
N LEU A 73 2.01 24.17 -10.83
CA LEU A 73 1.84 25.33 -11.70
C LEU A 73 0.68 25.15 -12.69
N MET A 74 0.59 23.98 -13.33
CA MET A 74 -0.55 23.65 -14.21
C MET A 74 -1.89 23.68 -13.46
N LEU A 75 -1.91 23.25 -12.20
CA LEU A 75 -3.12 23.29 -11.37
C LEU A 75 -3.53 24.73 -11.06
N LEU A 76 -2.58 25.62 -10.77
CA LEU A 76 -2.87 27.05 -10.54
C LEU A 76 -3.41 27.73 -11.79
N GLU A 77 -2.86 27.40 -12.96
CA GLU A 77 -3.36 27.90 -14.25
C GLU A 77 -4.78 27.42 -14.55
N LYS A 78 -5.07 26.13 -14.30
CA LYS A 78 -6.45 25.62 -14.40
C LYS A 78 -7.38 26.30 -13.41
N MET A 79 -6.91 26.56 -12.19
CA MET A 79 -7.71 27.28 -11.18
C MET A 79 -8.05 28.70 -11.62
N SER A 80 -7.15 29.43 -12.29
CA SER A 80 -7.44 30.79 -12.76
C SER A 80 -8.51 30.84 -13.85
N GLN A 81 -8.74 29.74 -14.56
CA GLN A 81 -9.71 29.66 -15.67
C GLN A 81 -11.12 29.25 -15.24
N VAL A 82 -11.32 28.93 -13.95
CA VAL A 82 -12.60 28.47 -13.41
C VAL A 82 -13.64 29.60 -13.41
N GLN A 83 -14.83 29.33 -13.96
CA GLN A 83 -15.87 30.35 -14.16
C GLN A 83 -16.96 30.34 -13.08
N ASN A 84 -17.18 29.22 -12.41
CA ASN A 84 -18.25 29.06 -11.42
C ASN A 84 -17.88 28.07 -10.29
N GLY A 85 -18.74 27.99 -9.28
CA GLY A 85 -18.49 27.16 -8.10
C GLY A 85 -18.50 25.64 -8.38
N HIS A 86 -19.26 25.17 -9.36
CA HIS A 86 -19.31 23.76 -9.75
C HIS A 86 -18.00 23.30 -10.41
N GLU A 87 -17.44 24.12 -11.29
CA GLU A 87 -16.12 23.89 -11.89
C GLU A 87 -15.01 23.89 -10.83
N LEU A 88 -15.05 24.82 -9.87
CA LEU A 88 -14.11 24.86 -8.76
C LEU A 88 -14.19 23.60 -7.90
N GLU A 89 -15.40 23.17 -7.56
CA GLU A 89 -15.64 21.95 -6.79
C GLU A 89 -15.11 20.71 -7.53
N LYS A 90 -15.40 20.60 -8.83
CA LYS A 90 -14.92 19.50 -9.67
C LYS A 90 -13.39 19.46 -9.69
N LEU A 91 -12.74 20.58 -9.99
CA LEU A 91 -11.29 20.68 -10.07
C LEU A 91 -10.61 20.31 -8.74
N LEU A 92 -11.14 20.79 -7.61
CA LEU A 92 -10.60 20.47 -6.29
C LEU A 92 -10.90 19.01 -5.89
N THR A 93 -12.03 18.45 -6.32
CA THR A 93 -12.38 17.04 -6.06
C THR A 93 -11.47 16.08 -6.81
N GLU A 94 -11.18 16.35 -8.09
CA GLU A 94 -10.23 15.59 -8.91
C GLU A 94 -8.82 15.60 -8.31
N ASN A 95 -8.44 16.69 -7.62
CA ASN A 95 -7.13 16.89 -7.02
C ASN A 95 -7.12 16.74 -5.48
N LYS A 96 -8.19 16.18 -4.89
CA LYS A 96 -8.38 16.10 -3.42
C LYS A 96 -7.24 15.40 -2.68
N GLN A 97 -6.58 14.46 -3.34
CA GLN A 97 -5.46 13.69 -2.78
C GLN A 97 -4.25 14.54 -2.41
N TYR A 98 -4.12 15.74 -2.99
CA TYR A 98 -3.05 16.69 -2.71
C TYR A 98 -3.43 17.75 -1.67
N LEU A 99 -4.69 17.77 -1.23
CA LEU A 99 -5.13 18.64 -0.14
C LEU A 99 -4.72 18.04 1.20
N SER A 100 -4.25 18.89 2.10
CA SER A 100 -4.16 18.51 3.52
C SER A 100 -5.55 18.28 4.10
N GLU A 101 -5.67 17.47 5.16
CA GLU A 101 -6.95 17.22 5.81
C GLU A 101 -7.70 18.49 6.23
N SER A 102 -6.96 19.54 6.63
CA SER A 102 -7.55 20.85 6.95
C SER A 102 -8.08 21.56 5.72
N ASN A 103 -7.34 21.54 4.61
CA ASN A 103 -7.72 22.21 3.37
C ASN A 103 -8.85 21.49 2.64
N ALA A 104 -9.01 20.18 2.85
CA ALA A 104 -10.13 19.41 2.29
C ALA A 104 -11.51 19.89 2.76
N LEU A 105 -11.59 20.65 3.87
CA LEU A 105 -12.82 21.25 4.35
C LEU A 105 -13.45 22.21 3.35
N ILE A 106 -12.67 22.82 2.45
CA ILE A 106 -13.18 23.69 1.39
C ILE A 106 -14.18 22.96 0.47
N LEU A 107 -14.01 21.65 0.26
CA LEU A 107 -14.90 20.87 -0.59
C LEU A 107 -16.30 20.76 0.03
N LYS A 108 -16.39 20.65 1.35
CA LYS A 108 -17.67 20.66 2.07
C LYS A 108 -18.33 22.03 1.96
N ASP A 109 -17.52 23.08 2.07
CA ASP A 109 -17.98 24.46 1.95
C ASP A 109 -18.54 24.76 0.55
N LEU A 110 -17.76 24.43 -0.48
CA LEU A 110 -18.15 24.57 -1.88
C LEU A 110 -19.44 23.82 -2.21
N LYS A 111 -19.58 22.58 -1.74
CA LYS A 111 -20.84 21.82 -1.90
C LYS A 111 -22.04 22.56 -1.32
N ASN A 112 -21.90 23.10 -0.11
CA ASN A 112 -22.96 23.86 0.54
C ASN A 112 -23.27 25.16 -0.23
N ILE A 113 -22.24 25.86 -0.72
CA ILE A 113 -22.39 27.08 -1.51
C ILE A 113 -23.10 26.77 -2.82
N ASN A 114 -22.64 25.76 -3.57
CA ASN A 114 -23.22 25.33 -4.84
C ASN A 114 -24.68 24.85 -4.69
N THR A 115 -25.01 24.19 -3.58
CA THR A 115 -26.39 23.77 -3.30
C THR A 115 -27.30 24.95 -3.02
N LYS A 116 -26.83 25.96 -2.26
CA LYS A 116 -27.63 27.14 -1.87
C LYS A 116 -27.66 28.22 -2.96
N HIS A 117 -26.64 28.24 -3.82
CA HIS A 117 -26.41 29.27 -4.83
C HIS A 117 -25.85 28.61 -6.12
N PRO A 118 -26.64 27.80 -6.83
CA PRO A 118 -26.17 27.05 -8.00
C PRO A 118 -25.68 27.96 -9.14
N ASP A 119 -26.31 29.12 -9.30
CA ASP A 119 -25.99 30.08 -10.37
C ASP A 119 -24.98 31.16 -9.92
N ALA A 120 -24.26 30.94 -8.80
CA ALA A 120 -23.27 31.90 -8.35
C ALA A 120 -22.04 31.93 -9.27
N ASP A 121 -21.73 33.12 -9.78
CA ASP A 121 -20.46 33.38 -10.45
C ASP A 121 -19.27 33.17 -9.50
N ILE A 122 -18.08 33.02 -10.08
CA ILE A 122 -16.89 32.71 -9.28
C ILE A 122 -16.54 33.81 -8.28
N LYS A 123 -16.85 35.08 -8.56
CA LYS A 123 -16.62 36.21 -7.65
C LYS A 123 -17.47 36.08 -6.38
N LYS A 124 -18.76 35.76 -6.54
CA LYS A 124 -19.69 35.50 -5.45
C LYS A 124 -19.30 34.25 -4.66
N VAL A 125 -18.85 33.19 -5.35
CA VAL A 125 -18.35 31.97 -4.70
C VAL A 125 -17.12 32.25 -3.84
N ILE A 126 -16.11 32.96 -4.35
CA ILE A 126 -14.90 33.35 -3.59
C ILE A 126 -15.27 34.16 -2.35
N SER A 127 -16.18 35.13 -2.52
CA SER A 127 -16.69 35.93 -1.41
C SER A 127 -17.35 35.05 -0.33
N LYS A 128 -18.22 34.12 -0.74
CA LYS A 128 -18.87 33.17 0.18
C LYS A 128 -17.87 32.29 0.92
N ILE A 129 -16.86 31.74 0.24
CA ILE A 129 -15.79 30.96 0.88
C ILE A 129 -15.06 31.80 1.94
N HIS A 130 -14.69 33.03 1.59
CA HIS A 130 -13.98 33.93 2.50
C HIS A 130 -14.79 34.26 3.76
N TYR A 131 -16.08 34.52 3.62
CA TYR A 131 -16.96 34.82 4.76
C TYR A 131 -17.39 33.58 5.56
N HIS A 132 -17.48 32.41 4.91
CA HIS A 132 -17.90 31.19 5.58
C HIS A 132 -16.78 30.54 6.40
N ALA A 133 -15.52 30.70 6.02
CA ALA A 133 -14.40 30.14 6.79
C ALA A 133 -14.35 30.59 8.28
N PRO A 134 -14.57 31.88 8.64
CA PRO A 134 -14.77 32.31 10.03
C PRO A 134 -15.97 31.66 10.71
N VAL A 135 -17.11 31.55 10.01
CA VAL A 135 -18.35 30.95 10.56
C VAL A 135 -18.11 29.47 10.88
N PHE A 136 -17.50 28.73 9.95
CA PHE A 136 -17.15 27.34 10.14
C PHE A 136 -16.22 27.12 11.34
N TYR A 137 -15.24 28.02 11.54
CA TYR A 137 -14.36 27.97 12.70
C TYR A 137 -15.15 28.15 14.01
N ALA A 138 -16.03 29.15 14.08
CA ALA A 138 -16.88 29.40 15.24
C ALA A 138 -17.84 28.23 15.51
N GLU A 139 -18.47 27.67 14.48
CA GLU A 139 -19.31 26.47 14.60
C GLU A 139 -18.51 25.27 15.13
N THR A 140 -17.26 25.11 14.69
CA THR A 140 -16.39 24.04 15.18
C THR A 140 -16.07 24.21 16.67
N CYS A 141 -15.81 25.45 17.12
CA CYS A 141 -15.66 25.75 18.55
C CYS A 141 -16.91 25.30 19.33
N GLN A 142 -18.09 25.71 18.85
CA GLN A 142 -19.36 25.40 19.52
C GLN A 142 -19.64 23.89 19.54
N ASN A 143 -19.38 23.19 18.44
CA ASN A 143 -19.52 21.75 18.35
C ASN A 143 -18.58 21.02 19.31
N ASN A 144 -17.34 21.52 19.48
CA ASN A 144 -16.41 20.99 20.46
C ASN A 144 -16.90 21.21 21.90
N ILE A 145 -17.46 22.39 22.22
CA ILE A 145 -18.08 22.66 23.53
C ILE A 145 -19.25 21.69 23.77
N ASN A 146 -20.13 21.52 22.79
CA ASN A 146 -21.28 20.60 22.87
C ASN A 146 -20.82 19.15 23.05
N LEU A 147 -19.73 18.73 22.41
CA LEU A 147 -19.15 17.40 22.58
C LEU A 147 -18.64 17.19 24.01
N ILE A 148 -17.94 18.18 24.57
CA ILE A 148 -17.47 18.13 25.97
C ILE A 148 -18.67 18.05 26.92
N GLN A 149 -19.72 18.84 26.68
CA GLN A 149 -20.95 18.81 27.45
C GLN A 149 -21.65 17.44 27.39
N LEU A 150 -21.83 16.88 26.19
CA LEU A 150 -22.42 15.55 25.98
C LEU A 150 -21.65 14.45 26.73
N VAL A 151 -20.32 14.52 26.71
CA VAL A 151 -19.46 13.57 27.45
C VAL A 151 -19.64 13.72 28.95
N THR A 152 -19.78 14.96 29.44
CA THR A 152 -20.02 15.27 30.86
C THR A 152 -21.38 14.73 31.33
N GLU A 153 -22.40 14.78 30.48
CA GLU A 153 -23.76 14.33 30.78
C GLU A 153 -23.92 12.80 30.70
N LYS A 154 -23.26 12.15 29.72
CA LYS A 154 -23.51 10.73 29.40
C LYS A 154 -22.52 9.73 29.99
N LEU A 155 -21.32 10.16 30.39
CA LEU A 155 -20.34 9.22 30.97
C LEU A 155 -20.39 9.22 32.49
N PHE A 156 -20.44 8.03 33.07
CA PHE A 156 -20.26 7.84 34.51
C PHE A 156 -18.83 8.25 34.90
N MET A 157 -18.70 9.29 35.72
CA MET A 157 -17.43 9.84 36.19
C MET A 157 -17.57 10.39 37.60
N GLY A 158 -16.50 10.32 38.41
CA GLY A 158 -16.47 10.93 39.75
C GLY A 158 -16.62 12.45 39.71
N GLU A 159 -17.02 13.05 40.84
CA GLU A 159 -17.34 14.48 40.94
C GLU A 159 -16.17 15.40 40.58
N ASP A 160 -14.95 15.08 41.02
CA ASP A 160 -13.73 15.82 40.66
C ASP A 160 -13.49 15.86 39.14
N ASN A 161 -13.79 14.75 38.47
CA ASN A 161 -13.65 14.69 37.03
C ASN A 161 -14.74 15.52 36.34
N ARG A 162 -15.97 15.45 36.84
CA ARG A 162 -17.12 16.20 36.32
C ARG A 162 -16.91 17.71 36.48
N SER A 163 -16.37 18.16 37.61
CA SER A 163 -16.10 19.58 37.89
C SER A 163 -15.07 20.16 36.92
N VAL A 164 -14.03 19.40 36.55
CA VAL A 164 -13.05 19.79 35.53
C VAL A 164 -13.70 20.02 34.17
N TYR A 165 -14.57 19.12 33.72
CA TYR A 165 -15.28 19.29 32.44
C TYR A 165 -16.22 20.49 32.46
N LEU A 166 -17.00 20.67 33.54
CA LEU A 166 -17.91 21.82 33.69
C LEU A 166 -17.13 23.14 33.70
N LYS A 167 -16.00 23.22 34.42
CA LYS A 167 -15.10 24.38 34.42
C LYS A 167 -14.52 24.67 33.04
N THR A 168 -14.21 23.61 32.27
CA THR A 168 -13.74 23.75 30.89
C THR A 168 -14.83 24.35 30.00
N ILE A 169 -16.04 23.81 30.07
CA ILE A 169 -17.21 24.30 29.32
C ILE A 169 -17.50 25.76 29.67
N GLU A 170 -17.49 26.10 30.96
CA GLU A 170 -17.74 27.45 31.45
C GLU A 170 -16.70 28.44 30.91
N LYS A 171 -15.41 28.10 31.00
CA LYS A 171 -14.33 28.92 30.43
C LYS A 171 -14.51 29.10 28.93
N LEU A 172 -14.77 28.02 28.18
CA LEU A 172 -14.98 28.09 26.74
C LEU A 172 -16.24 28.90 26.36
N LYS A 173 -17.34 28.80 27.11
CA LYS A 173 -18.59 29.55 26.86
C LYS A 173 -18.49 31.04 27.23
N LYS A 174 -17.69 31.39 28.24
CA LYS A 174 -17.48 32.78 28.68
C LYS A 174 -16.74 33.62 27.64
N HIS A 175 -15.97 32.99 26.76
CA HIS A 175 -15.39 33.67 25.58
C HIS A 175 -16.46 33.80 24.49
N LYS A 176 -17.37 34.78 24.68
CA LYS A 176 -18.47 35.10 23.74
C LYS A 176 -18.00 35.45 22.33
N ASP A 177 -16.76 35.92 22.20
CA ASP A 177 -16.13 36.23 20.93
C ASP A 177 -14.84 35.41 20.80
N PHE A 178 -14.95 34.15 20.37
CA PHE A 178 -13.83 33.54 19.63
C PHE A 178 -13.70 34.29 18.29
N THR A 179 -13.34 35.57 18.36
CA THR A 179 -12.82 36.30 17.21
C THR A 179 -11.72 35.42 16.64
N PRO A 180 -11.70 35.24 15.31
CA PRO A 180 -11.13 34.03 14.71
C PRO A 180 -9.59 33.92 14.76
N TYR A 181 -8.93 34.73 15.61
CA TYR A 181 -7.49 34.83 15.73
C TYR A 181 -6.86 34.06 16.91
N ASN A 182 -7.61 33.57 17.91
CA ASN A 182 -6.97 33.07 19.15
C ASN A 182 -7.07 31.56 19.41
N ILE A 183 -6.51 30.72 18.52
CA ILE A 183 -6.31 29.28 18.80
C ILE A 183 -5.45 29.05 20.06
N ASN A 184 -4.55 29.98 20.40
CA ASN A 184 -3.65 29.86 21.53
C ASN A 184 -4.43 29.88 22.85
N GLU A 185 -5.46 30.71 22.94
CA GLU A 185 -6.33 30.79 24.11
C GLU A 185 -7.22 29.56 24.25
N PHE A 186 -7.83 29.08 23.15
CA PHE A 186 -8.54 27.79 23.16
C PHE A 186 -7.60 26.66 23.63
N SER A 187 -6.38 26.61 23.09
CA SER A 187 -5.37 25.62 23.46
C SER A 187 -4.95 25.77 24.93
N SER A 188 -4.81 26.99 25.43
CA SER A 188 -4.47 27.30 26.82
C SER A 188 -5.56 26.81 27.77
N ILE A 189 -6.83 27.09 27.47
CA ILE A 189 -7.97 26.59 28.27
C ILE A 189 -7.95 25.06 28.28
N MET A 190 -7.84 24.41 27.12
CA MET A 190 -7.79 22.96 27.03
C MET A 190 -6.59 22.35 27.77
N ASN A 191 -5.41 22.98 27.68
CA ASN A 191 -4.20 22.55 28.37
C ASN A 191 -4.33 22.67 29.90
N THR A 192 -4.83 23.80 30.39
CA THR A 192 -4.95 24.10 31.83
C THR A 192 -6.12 23.41 32.52
N THR A 193 -7.01 22.74 31.75
CA THR A 193 -8.19 22.08 32.31
C THR A 193 -8.25 20.59 31.99
N LEU A 194 -8.13 20.20 30.72
CA LEU A 194 -8.34 18.81 30.29
C LEU A 194 -7.05 18.01 30.09
N ARG A 195 -5.92 18.66 29.82
CA ARG A 195 -4.64 17.96 29.53
C ARG A 195 -3.95 17.39 30.77
N GLU A 196 -4.07 18.04 31.93
CA GLU A 196 -3.41 17.64 33.19
C GLU A 196 -4.18 16.54 33.95
N THR A 197 -4.58 15.45 33.29
CA THR A 197 -5.35 14.39 33.98
C THR A 197 -4.86 12.99 33.67
N ASP A 198 -4.72 12.16 34.71
CA ASP A 198 -4.22 10.76 34.64
C ASP A 198 -5.19 9.75 34.02
N TYR A 199 -6.20 10.20 33.26
CA TYR A 199 -7.27 9.35 32.76
C TYR A 199 -7.22 9.16 31.23
N PRO A 200 -6.95 7.94 30.72
CA PRO A 200 -6.80 7.69 29.28
C PRO A 200 -8.00 8.09 28.41
N ARG A 201 -9.23 8.09 28.95
CA ARG A 201 -10.41 8.54 28.19
C ARG A 201 -10.52 10.07 28.11
N LYS A 202 -9.99 10.81 29.10
CA LYS A 202 -9.90 12.29 29.06
C LYS A 202 -8.91 12.74 27.98
N GLN A 203 -7.74 12.11 27.93
CA GLN A 203 -6.74 12.38 26.91
C GLN A 203 -7.29 12.16 25.49
N LYS A 204 -8.05 11.08 25.27
CA LYS A 204 -8.71 10.85 23.97
C LYS A 204 -9.70 11.94 23.57
N LEU A 205 -10.47 12.48 24.52
CA LEU A 205 -11.37 13.59 24.22
C LEU A 205 -10.58 14.87 23.91
N TYR A 206 -9.57 15.18 24.71
CA TYR A 206 -8.66 16.29 24.48
C TYR A 206 -8.05 16.21 23.07
N ASP A 207 -7.45 15.07 22.72
CA ASP A 207 -6.80 14.85 21.41
C ASP A 207 -7.80 15.06 20.27
N LYS A 208 -9.03 14.55 20.42
CA LYS A 208 -10.10 14.71 19.43
C LYS A 208 -10.52 16.16 19.25
N VAL A 209 -10.79 16.87 20.35
CA VAL A 209 -11.20 18.28 20.34
C VAL A 209 -10.10 19.15 19.74
N MET A 210 -8.86 18.97 20.19
CA MET A 210 -7.70 19.72 19.70
C MET A 210 -7.42 19.45 18.22
N LEU A 211 -7.60 18.21 17.76
CA LEU A 211 -7.49 17.86 16.34
C LEU A 211 -8.53 18.60 15.49
N HIS A 212 -9.81 18.55 15.88
CA HIS A 212 -10.89 19.25 15.18
C HIS A 212 -10.63 20.75 15.14
N GLN A 213 -10.27 21.33 16.29
CA GLN A 213 -10.02 22.77 16.41
C GLN A 213 -8.84 23.23 15.56
N THR A 214 -7.73 22.49 15.60
CA THR A 214 -6.52 22.80 14.82
C THR A 214 -6.81 22.72 13.32
N LYS A 215 -7.62 21.75 12.88
CA LYS A 215 -8.03 21.62 11.47
C LYS A 215 -8.85 22.83 11.02
N ALA A 216 -9.87 23.20 11.79
CA ALA A 216 -10.72 24.33 11.45
C ALA A 216 -9.95 25.66 11.45
N PHE A 217 -9.05 25.87 12.43
CA PHE A 217 -8.21 27.06 12.48
C PHE A 217 -7.28 27.17 11.27
N LYS A 218 -6.63 26.06 10.87
CA LYS A 218 -5.77 26.04 9.69
C LYS A 218 -6.55 26.38 8.42
N TYR A 219 -7.75 25.81 8.25
CA TYR A 219 -8.62 26.17 7.14
C TYR A 219 -8.96 27.65 7.15
N TYR A 220 -9.47 28.17 8.27
CA TYR A 220 -9.75 29.59 8.45
C TYR A 220 -8.54 30.46 8.07
N LYS A 221 -7.38 30.23 8.69
CA LYS A 221 -6.15 31.00 8.46
C LYS A 221 -5.71 30.95 7.00
N ASN A 222 -5.80 29.79 6.36
CA ASN A 222 -5.40 29.62 4.97
C ASN A 222 -6.31 30.37 4.01
N ILE A 223 -7.59 30.53 4.32
CA ILE A 223 -8.57 31.25 3.48
C ILE A 223 -8.55 32.75 3.75
N THR A 224 -8.66 33.16 5.01
CA THR A 224 -8.79 34.59 5.38
C THR A 224 -7.47 35.33 5.39
N GLY A 225 -6.35 34.61 5.54
CA GLY A 225 -5.00 35.17 5.38
C GLY A 225 -4.65 35.53 3.94
N GLN A 226 -5.52 35.22 2.97
CA GLN A 226 -5.38 35.63 1.58
C GLN A 226 -6.22 36.89 1.33
N SER A 227 -5.68 37.85 0.57
CA SER A 227 -6.40 39.04 0.11
C SER A 227 -7.36 38.72 -1.04
N LEU A 228 -8.23 37.71 -0.87
CA LEU A 228 -9.11 37.18 -1.94
C LEU A 228 -10.11 38.23 -2.45
N LEU A 229 -10.65 39.05 -1.54
CA LEU A 229 -11.73 39.99 -1.86
C LEU A 229 -11.25 41.24 -2.62
N SER A 230 -9.97 41.59 -2.52
CA SER A 230 -9.40 42.78 -3.16
C SER A 230 -8.70 42.47 -4.49
N GLN A 231 -8.81 41.23 -4.98
CA GLN A 231 -8.16 40.76 -6.19
C GLN A 231 -9.19 40.49 -7.29
N GLU A 232 -8.76 40.63 -8.55
CA GLU A 232 -9.50 40.09 -9.70
C GLU A 232 -9.74 38.58 -9.52
N PRO A 233 -10.88 38.03 -9.98
CA PRO A 233 -11.26 36.64 -9.69
C PRO A 233 -10.17 35.61 -10.03
N GLU A 234 -9.49 35.77 -11.16
CA GLU A 234 -8.39 34.89 -11.59
C GLU A 234 -7.23 34.90 -10.58
N LYS A 235 -6.82 36.09 -10.11
CA LYS A 235 -5.73 36.25 -9.13
C LYS A 235 -6.16 35.71 -7.77
N ALA A 236 -7.42 35.92 -7.38
CA ALA A 236 -7.98 35.37 -6.14
C ALA A 236 -7.98 33.84 -6.16
N LEU A 237 -8.34 33.21 -7.29
CA LEU A 237 -8.28 31.75 -7.45
C LEU A 237 -6.86 31.20 -7.38
N ILE A 238 -5.88 31.89 -7.96
CA ILE A 238 -4.46 31.53 -7.82
C ILE A 238 -4.02 31.61 -6.36
N SER A 239 -4.39 32.69 -5.66
CA SER A 239 -4.07 32.87 -4.22
C SER A 239 -4.71 31.77 -3.37
N LEU A 240 -5.95 31.41 -3.67
CA LEU A 240 -6.65 30.28 -3.04
C LEU A 240 -5.93 28.96 -3.33
N GLY A 241 -5.57 28.68 -4.58
CA GLY A 241 -4.83 27.49 -4.97
C GLY A 241 -3.48 27.36 -4.26
N LYS A 242 -2.74 28.48 -4.13
CA LYS A 242 -1.50 28.54 -3.35
C LYS A 242 -1.76 28.17 -1.89
N ALA A 243 -2.80 28.72 -1.25
CA ALA A 243 -3.14 28.40 0.13
C ALA A 243 -3.51 26.92 0.33
N LEU A 244 -4.16 26.31 -0.66
CA LEU A 244 -4.64 24.94 -0.60
C LEU A 244 -3.56 23.89 -0.86
N PHE A 245 -2.69 24.11 -1.85
CA PHE A 245 -1.78 23.10 -2.38
C PHE A 245 -0.29 23.36 -2.11
N LYS A 246 0.13 24.57 -1.73
CA LYS A 246 1.56 24.88 -1.55
C LYS A 246 2.26 23.94 -0.55
N THR A 247 1.55 23.48 0.47
CA THR A 247 2.10 22.59 1.50
C THR A 247 2.34 21.15 1.03
N SER A 248 1.73 20.74 -0.08
CA SER A 248 1.92 19.41 -0.70
C SER A 248 2.87 19.43 -1.89
N VAL A 249 3.43 20.57 -2.28
CA VAL A 249 4.46 20.62 -3.32
C VAL A 249 5.69 19.83 -2.87
N SER A 250 6.27 19.06 -3.77
CA SER A 250 7.46 18.26 -3.51
C SER A 250 8.71 19.13 -3.49
N GLU A 251 9.56 18.86 -2.50
CA GLU A 251 10.86 19.47 -2.30
C GLU A 251 11.89 18.39 -2.01
N ILE A 252 13.11 18.58 -2.52
CA ILE A 252 14.25 17.75 -2.14
C ILE A 252 14.86 18.35 -0.88
N SER A 253 15.07 17.51 0.12
CA SER A 253 15.73 17.87 1.37
C SER A 253 16.81 16.88 1.72
N ASN A 254 17.78 17.35 2.50
CA ASN A 254 18.83 16.51 3.05
C ASN A 254 18.33 15.83 4.34
N ILE A 255 18.53 14.52 4.45
CA ILE A 255 18.18 13.73 5.63
C ILE A 255 19.10 14.12 6.81
N SER A 256 20.34 14.46 6.50
CA SER A 256 21.41 14.82 7.42
C SER A 256 22.27 15.94 6.84
N ASN A 257 22.81 16.80 7.69
CA ASN A 257 23.80 17.81 7.26
C ASN A 257 25.17 17.20 6.90
N ARG A 258 25.37 15.90 7.15
CA ARG A 258 26.56 15.14 6.75
C ARG A 258 26.38 14.68 5.30
N GLU A 259 27.41 14.87 4.47
CA GLU A 259 27.43 14.45 3.06
C GLU A 259 26.29 15.10 2.22
N PRO A 260 26.21 16.45 2.15
CA PRO A 260 25.11 17.15 1.46
C PRO A 260 25.04 16.85 -0.05
N ASP A 261 26.18 16.50 -0.65
CA ASP A 261 26.25 16.23 -2.09
C ASP A 261 25.85 14.79 -2.46
N SER A 262 25.71 13.91 -1.46
CA SER A 262 25.43 12.49 -1.69
C SER A 262 23.96 12.26 -2.05
N GLU A 263 23.71 11.55 -3.15
CA GLU A 263 22.34 11.22 -3.60
C GLU A 263 21.53 10.44 -2.54
N ILE A 264 22.21 9.59 -1.77
CA ILE A 264 21.63 8.81 -0.66
C ILE A 264 21.06 9.70 0.46
N ASN A 265 21.55 10.93 0.57
CA ASN A 265 21.17 11.90 1.59
C ASN A 265 19.99 12.76 1.13
N LYS A 266 19.59 12.67 -0.15
CA LYS A 266 18.49 13.43 -0.73
C LYS A 266 17.19 12.63 -0.64
N ILE A 267 16.14 13.27 -0.12
CA ILE A 267 14.80 12.69 0.03
C ILE A 267 13.73 13.64 -0.46
N LEU A 268 12.68 13.11 -1.12
CA LEU A 268 11.54 13.91 -1.56
C LEU A 268 10.51 14.04 -0.44
N ILE A 269 10.17 15.28 -0.08
CA ILE A 269 9.30 15.62 1.05
C ILE A 269 8.38 16.76 0.67
N CYS A 270 7.28 16.96 1.40
CA CYS A 270 6.39 18.08 1.11
C CYS A 270 6.96 19.39 1.68
N SER A 271 6.68 20.53 1.04
CA SER A 271 7.14 21.86 1.48
C SER A 271 6.86 22.16 2.96
N ASP A 272 5.71 21.71 3.49
CA ASP A 272 5.39 21.90 4.92
C ASP A 272 6.34 21.10 5.84
N CYS A 273 6.71 19.87 5.44
CA CYS A 273 7.70 19.10 6.18
C CYS A 273 9.10 19.69 6.01
N ALA A 274 9.45 20.14 4.80
CA ALA A 274 10.74 20.78 4.52
C ALA A 274 10.97 21.99 5.41
N TYR A 275 10.00 22.90 5.47
CA TYR A 275 10.03 24.06 6.35
C TYR A 275 10.21 23.69 7.82
N LYS A 276 9.49 22.68 8.31
CA LYS A 276 9.59 22.21 9.71
C LYS A 276 10.95 21.57 10.03
N THR A 277 11.64 21.03 9.02
CA THR A 277 12.92 20.34 9.19
C THR A 277 14.14 21.18 8.86
N ALA A 278 13.96 22.33 8.19
CA ALA A 278 15.07 23.20 7.76
C ALA A 278 16.01 23.61 8.92
N ASN A 279 15.46 23.76 10.13
CA ASN A 279 16.21 24.16 11.32
C ASN A 279 16.66 22.97 12.20
N SER A 280 16.36 21.73 11.80
CA SER A 280 16.78 20.54 12.54
C SER A 280 17.98 19.88 11.87
N SER A 281 19.08 19.69 12.61
CA SER A 281 20.29 19.00 12.13
C SER A 281 20.08 17.53 11.74
N ARG A 282 18.88 16.98 12.01
CA ARG A 282 18.46 15.62 11.66
C ARG A 282 17.00 15.62 11.23
N TYR A 283 16.73 15.02 10.08
CA TYR A 283 15.37 14.84 9.57
C TYR A 283 14.56 13.87 10.42
N PHE A 284 15.14 12.71 10.78
CA PHE A 284 14.54 11.72 11.66
C PHE A 284 15.07 11.90 13.09
N LYS A 285 14.21 12.32 14.03
CA LYS A 285 14.61 12.57 15.43
C LYS A 285 14.42 11.31 16.27
N ALA A 286 15.22 11.17 17.32
CA ALA A 286 15.11 10.04 18.25
C ALA A 286 13.78 10.04 19.05
N SER A 287 13.14 11.20 19.16
CA SER A 287 11.84 11.39 19.84
C SER A 287 10.63 11.11 18.94
N ASP A 288 10.82 10.84 17.65
CA ASP A 288 9.71 10.58 16.74
C ASP A 288 9.14 9.18 17.01
N ASN A 289 7.81 9.01 16.95
CA ASN A 289 7.15 7.71 17.10
C ASN A 289 7.65 6.74 16.01
N SER A 290 8.49 5.79 16.42
CA SER A 290 9.28 4.93 15.54
C SER A 290 8.41 4.13 14.57
N GLU A 291 7.30 3.56 15.02
CA GLU A 291 6.47 2.67 14.19
C GLU A 291 5.63 3.43 13.15
N ALA A 292 4.99 4.52 13.57
CA ALA A 292 4.20 5.34 12.65
C ALA A 292 5.08 5.99 11.57
N LEU A 293 6.29 6.43 11.95
CA LEU A 293 7.26 7.02 11.03
C LEU A 293 7.88 5.95 10.12
N LYS A 294 8.17 4.76 10.64
CA LYS A 294 8.59 3.59 9.86
C LYS A 294 7.57 3.27 8.77
N ASN A 295 6.28 3.17 9.11
CA ASN A 295 5.23 2.88 8.14
C ASN A 295 5.15 3.92 7.01
N LYS A 296 5.27 5.20 7.34
CA LYS A 296 5.29 6.28 6.34
C LYS A 296 6.53 6.21 5.45
N PHE A 297 7.68 5.92 6.03
CA PHE A 297 8.92 5.75 5.28
C PHE A 297 8.84 4.52 4.35
N THR A 298 8.30 3.39 4.81
CA THR A 298 8.04 2.21 3.96
C THR A 298 7.13 2.56 2.78
N GLN A 299 6.07 3.34 3.01
CA GLN A 299 5.17 3.81 1.95
C GLN A 299 5.86 4.74 0.95
N TYR A 300 6.75 5.62 1.40
CA TYR A 300 7.60 6.42 0.52
C TYR A 300 8.48 5.52 -0.36
N LEU A 301 9.15 4.52 0.22
CA LEU A 301 10.01 3.60 -0.55
C LEU A 301 9.21 2.79 -1.57
N GLN A 302 7.95 2.43 -1.27
CA GLN A 302 7.05 1.81 -2.24
C GLN A 302 6.79 2.71 -3.45
N ASP A 303 6.55 3.99 -3.21
CA ASP A 303 6.30 4.96 -4.28
C ASP A 303 7.55 5.21 -5.13
N ILE A 304 8.72 5.33 -4.49
CA ILE A 304 10.01 5.44 -5.19
C ILE A 304 10.33 4.18 -6.00
N ASN A 305 10.09 2.99 -5.45
CA ASN A 305 10.30 1.74 -6.18
C ASN A 305 9.35 1.61 -7.38
N LYS A 306 8.10 2.10 -7.24
CA LYS A 306 7.15 2.16 -8.34
C LYS A 306 7.62 3.12 -9.43
N ALA A 307 8.07 4.33 -9.07
CA ALA A 307 8.63 5.30 -10.00
C ALA A 307 9.85 4.74 -10.75
N ALA A 308 10.76 4.08 -10.03
CA ALA A 308 11.91 3.41 -10.65
C ALA A 308 11.48 2.24 -11.57
N GLY A 309 10.42 1.50 -11.20
CA GLY A 309 9.83 0.46 -12.03
C GLY A 309 9.14 0.99 -13.29
N ASN A 310 8.69 2.25 -13.29
CA ASN A 310 8.10 2.94 -14.43
C ASN A 310 9.14 3.69 -15.29
N ASN A 311 10.44 3.57 -14.98
CA ASN A 311 11.53 4.36 -15.59
C ASN A 311 11.37 5.88 -15.42
N GLU A 312 10.66 6.33 -14.38
CA GLU A 312 10.54 7.76 -14.01
C GLU A 312 11.72 8.24 -13.15
N LEU A 313 12.46 7.29 -12.56
CA LEU A 313 13.64 7.53 -11.73
C LEU A 313 14.70 6.47 -12.04
N HIS A 314 15.89 6.88 -12.43
CA HIS A 314 17.05 6.00 -12.59
C HIS A 314 17.70 5.71 -11.23
N ALA A 315 16.91 5.15 -10.31
CA ALA A 315 17.39 4.61 -9.05
C ALA A 315 17.62 3.10 -9.23
N ASP A 316 18.86 2.65 -9.07
CA ASP A 316 19.12 1.22 -8.98
C ASP A 316 18.55 0.65 -7.66
N LYS A 317 18.44 -0.68 -7.55
CA LYS A 317 18.02 -1.33 -6.29
C LYS A 317 18.97 -1.01 -5.13
N THR A 318 20.17 -0.52 -5.43
CA THR A 318 21.18 -0.12 -4.47
C THR A 318 20.80 1.20 -3.81
N TYR A 319 20.22 2.18 -4.50
CA TYR A 319 19.73 3.44 -3.93
C TYR A 319 18.75 3.20 -2.78
N ILE A 320 17.69 2.41 -3.00
CA ILE A 320 16.68 2.15 -1.96
C ILE A 320 17.32 1.42 -0.76
N LYS A 321 18.15 0.41 -1.01
CA LYS A 321 18.87 -0.32 0.06
C LYS A 321 19.81 0.58 0.84
N ASN A 322 20.51 1.46 0.14
CA ASN A 322 21.46 2.42 0.70
C ASN A 322 20.71 3.48 1.52
N LEU A 323 19.63 4.04 0.99
CA LEU A 323 18.77 5.00 1.68
C LEU A 323 18.24 4.41 3.00
N VAL A 324 17.80 3.15 3.02
CA VAL A 324 17.37 2.50 4.28
C VAL A 324 18.51 2.37 5.29
N LYS A 325 19.72 1.98 4.86
CA LYS A 325 20.90 1.94 5.74
C LYS A 325 21.24 3.34 6.28
N PHE A 326 21.15 4.36 5.43
CA PHE A 326 21.43 5.75 5.78
C PHE A 326 20.40 6.29 6.79
N VAL A 327 19.11 6.04 6.57
CA VAL A 327 18.03 6.40 7.49
C VAL A 327 18.18 5.69 8.82
N ARG A 328 18.45 4.38 8.82
CA ARG A 328 18.72 3.62 10.06
C ARG A 328 19.85 4.25 10.88
N LYS A 329 20.95 4.63 10.22
CA LYS A 329 22.12 5.25 10.88
C LYS A 329 21.78 6.64 11.42
N THR A 330 21.14 7.49 10.61
CA THR A 330 20.80 8.87 10.99
C THR A 330 19.68 8.95 12.03
N SER A 331 18.77 7.98 12.06
CA SER A 331 17.70 7.84 13.04
C SER A 331 18.15 7.16 14.34
N ASN A 332 19.44 6.85 14.54
CA ASN A 332 19.94 6.07 15.68
C ASN A 332 19.21 4.71 15.89
N ASN A 333 18.98 3.95 14.81
CA ASN A 333 18.26 2.67 14.81
C ASN A 333 16.76 2.74 15.20
N ASN A 334 16.14 3.92 15.27
CA ASN A 334 14.69 4.02 15.50
C ASN A 334 13.83 3.61 14.29
N ILE A 335 14.36 3.66 13.07
CA ILE A 335 13.67 3.19 11.86
C ILE A 335 14.42 1.96 11.34
N VAL A 336 13.82 0.79 11.51
CA VAL A 336 14.36 -0.50 11.05
C VAL A 336 13.30 -1.21 10.22
N LEU A 337 13.65 -1.57 8.98
CA LEU A 337 12.78 -2.35 8.09
C LEU A 337 13.11 -3.84 8.21
N ASN A 338 12.08 -4.64 8.48
CA ASN A 338 12.12 -6.08 8.65
C ASN A 338 11.91 -6.75 7.27
N ALA A 339 12.16 -8.05 7.14
CA ALA A 339 11.96 -8.79 5.89
C ALA A 339 10.56 -8.58 5.26
N ASN A 340 9.50 -8.53 6.07
CA ASN A 340 8.13 -8.29 5.59
C ASN A 340 7.93 -6.88 5.03
N ASP A 341 8.67 -5.89 5.53
CA ASP A 341 8.60 -4.51 5.05
C ASP A 341 9.21 -4.38 3.65
N TRP A 342 10.09 -5.30 3.25
CA TRP A 342 10.73 -5.33 1.93
C TRP A 342 9.87 -5.99 0.84
N SER A 343 8.71 -6.56 1.18
CA SER A 343 7.85 -7.30 0.24
C SER A 343 7.42 -6.48 -1.00
N PHE A 344 7.55 -5.15 -0.96
CA PHE A 344 7.31 -4.28 -2.13
C PHE A 344 8.48 -4.20 -3.11
N LEU A 345 9.73 -4.39 -2.67
CA LEU A 345 10.90 -4.45 -3.57
C LEU A 345 10.88 -5.72 -4.42
N GLU A 346 10.23 -6.78 -3.93
CA GLU A 346 10.04 -8.02 -4.66
C GLU A 346 8.97 -7.91 -5.76
N TYR A 347 8.27 -6.78 -5.85
CA TYR A 347 7.11 -6.68 -6.74
C TYR A 347 7.45 -6.48 -8.23
N LYS A 348 8.72 -6.17 -8.60
CA LYS A 348 9.19 -6.26 -9.99
C LYS A 348 10.71 -6.52 -10.05
N LYS A 349 11.12 -7.30 -11.06
CA LYS A 349 12.51 -7.62 -11.49
C LYS A 349 13.23 -8.79 -10.80
N ASN A 350 12.69 -10.01 -10.88
CA ASN A 350 13.52 -11.24 -10.93
C ASN A 350 13.46 -11.94 -12.30
N PHE A 351 12.71 -11.39 -13.24
CA PHE A 351 12.43 -11.97 -14.53
C PHE A 351 12.61 -10.89 -15.60
N ASN A 352 13.20 -11.25 -16.73
CA ASN A 352 13.11 -10.46 -17.95
C ASN A 352 11.64 -10.17 -18.28
N ASP A 353 11.36 -9.02 -18.89
CA ASP A 353 10.00 -8.61 -19.26
C ASP A 353 9.33 -9.72 -20.09
N PHE A 354 8.11 -10.11 -19.71
CA PHE A 354 7.35 -11.10 -20.45
C PHE A 354 6.46 -10.37 -21.46
N PRO A 355 6.60 -10.64 -22.77
CA PRO A 355 6.02 -9.79 -23.82
C PRO A 355 4.48 -9.74 -23.80
N PHE A 356 3.83 -10.70 -23.15
CA PHE A 356 2.38 -10.81 -23.08
C PHE A 356 1.75 -10.20 -21.81
N GLU A 357 2.54 -9.67 -20.86
CA GLU A 357 2.04 -9.25 -19.55
C GLU A 357 1.04 -8.06 -19.59
N ASN A 358 1.12 -7.24 -20.63
CA ASN A 358 0.30 -6.05 -20.83
C ASN A 358 -0.82 -6.27 -21.87
N ILE A 359 -1.02 -7.50 -22.31
CA ILE A 359 -2.00 -7.84 -23.35
C ILE A 359 -3.30 -8.28 -22.71
N GLU A 360 -4.38 -7.61 -23.10
CA GLU A 360 -5.72 -7.91 -22.60
C GLU A 360 -6.29 -9.18 -23.27
N GLY A 361 -7.15 -9.90 -22.54
CA GLY A 361 -7.90 -11.04 -23.08
C GLY A 361 -7.19 -12.39 -23.00
N ILE A 362 -5.99 -12.47 -22.39
CA ILE A 362 -5.28 -13.74 -22.26
C ILE A 362 -5.92 -14.63 -21.17
N PRO A 363 -6.38 -15.85 -21.47
CA PRO A 363 -6.97 -16.75 -20.49
C PRO A 363 -5.90 -17.39 -19.61
N CYS A 364 -6.19 -17.66 -18.34
CA CYS A 364 -5.26 -18.34 -17.45
C CYS A 364 -5.17 -19.84 -17.79
N PRO A 365 -3.98 -20.40 -18.07
CA PRO A 365 -3.82 -21.81 -18.41
C PRO A 365 -4.14 -22.77 -17.24
N LYS A 366 -4.42 -22.26 -16.04
CA LYS A 366 -4.91 -23.07 -14.91
C LYS A 366 -6.42 -23.21 -14.85
N CYS A 367 -7.15 -22.13 -15.12
CA CYS A 367 -8.56 -22.01 -14.76
C CYS A 367 -9.44 -21.47 -15.89
N GLY A 368 -8.87 -21.15 -17.04
CA GLY A 368 -9.57 -20.63 -18.22
C GLY A 368 -10.06 -19.18 -18.12
N ALA A 369 -10.19 -18.62 -16.91
CA ALA A 369 -10.67 -17.24 -16.74
C ALA A 369 -9.66 -16.21 -17.28
N ILE A 370 -10.16 -15.08 -17.78
CA ILE A 370 -9.34 -14.06 -18.43
C ILE A 370 -8.49 -13.30 -17.41
N MET A 371 -7.19 -13.18 -17.64
CA MET A 371 -6.29 -12.45 -16.75
C MET A 371 -6.44 -10.94 -16.93
N LEU A 372 -6.42 -10.21 -15.82
CA LEU A 372 -6.36 -8.74 -15.83
C LEU A 372 -4.91 -8.30 -15.97
N THR A 373 -4.66 -7.39 -16.90
CA THR A 373 -3.38 -6.68 -16.94
C THR A 373 -3.23 -5.78 -15.70
N HIS A 374 -2.00 -5.38 -15.39
CA HIS A 374 -1.77 -4.41 -14.31
C HIS A 374 -2.51 -3.09 -14.57
N GLN A 375 -2.60 -2.64 -15.83
CA GLN A 375 -3.29 -1.42 -16.20
C GLN A 375 -4.82 -1.53 -16.02
N GLN A 376 -5.42 -2.65 -16.44
CA GLN A 376 -6.85 -2.91 -16.24
C GLN A 376 -7.20 -2.93 -14.74
N ARG A 377 -6.34 -3.53 -13.91
CA ARG A 377 -6.50 -3.53 -12.45
C ARG A 377 -6.52 -2.11 -11.89
N GLU A 378 -5.60 -1.23 -12.28
CA GLU A 378 -5.57 0.14 -11.78
C GLU A 378 -6.85 0.91 -12.16
N LYS A 379 -7.34 0.74 -13.40
CA LYS A 379 -8.63 1.31 -13.83
C LYS A 379 -9.80 0.78 -12.99
N LEU A 380 -9.82 -0.52 -12.71
CA LEU A 380 -10.84 -1.14 -11.86
C LEU A 380 -10.76 -0.61 -10.42
N PHE A 381 -9.56 -0.43 -9.87
CA PHE A 381 -9.38 0.11 -8.52
C PHE A 381 -9.86 1.56 -8.43
N GLN A 382 -9.60 2.38 -9.44
CA GLN A 382 -10.17 3.73 -9.53
C GLN A 382 -11.70 3.69 -9.54
N LYS A 383 -12.32 2.85 -10.39
CA LYS A 383 -13.78 2.67 -10.42
C LYS A 383 -14.35 2.24 -9.05
N ILE A 384 -13.69 1.31 -8.36
CA ILE A 384 -14.08 0.85 -7.01
C ILE A 384 -13.97 1.99 -5.98
N GLN A 385 -12.91 2.79 -6.06
CA GLN A 385 -12.68 3.93 -5.16
C GLN A 385 -13.74 5.02 -5.36
N GLU A 386 -14.13 5.28 -6.60
CA GLU A 386 -15.16 6.24 -7.00
C GLU A 386 -16.58 5.75 -6.69
N SER A 387 -16.78 4.43 -6.55
CA SER A 387 -18.11 3.86 -6.31
C SER A 387 -18.76 4.42 -5.05
N SER A 388 -20.04 4.78 -5.15
CA SER A 388 -20.80 5.43 -4.06
C SER A 388 -21.62 4.44 -3.23
N SER A 389 -21.86 3.23 -3.75
CA SER A 389 -22.80 2.26 -3.16
C SER A 389 -22.34 0.81 -3.28
N ILE A 390 -22.89 -0.09 -2.44
CA ILE A 390 -22.66 -1.54 -2.54
C ILE A 390 -23.23 -2.11 -3.85
N LYS A 391 -24.29 -1.48 -4.39
CA LYS A 391 -24.87 -1.83 -5.69
C LYS A 391 -23.83 -1.70 -6.80
N GLU A 392 -23.18 -0.54 -6.91
CA GLU A 392 -22.13 -0.30 -7.92
C GLU A 392 -20.97 -1.30 -7.78
N LEU A 393 -20.55 -1.62 -6.55
CA LEU A 393 -19.52 -2.64 -6.32
C LEU A 393 -19.98 -4.05 -6.77
N SER A 394 -21.24 -4.40 -6.52
CA SER A 394 -21.85 -5.65 -6.99
C SER A 394 -21.92 -5.69 -8.52
N ASP A 395 -22.23 -4.58 -9.17
CA ASP A 395 -22.28 -4.46 -10.63
C ASP A 395 -20.88 -4.58 -11.25
N ILE A 396 -19.86 -3.92 -10.67
CA ILE A 396 -18.45 -4.09 -11.08
C ILE A 396 -18.02 -5.56 -10.99
N LEU A 397 -18.38 -6.26 -9.91
CA LEU A 397 -18.09 -7.70 -9.75
C LEU A 397 -18.80 -8.55 -10.81
N LYS A 398 -20.01 -8.17 -11.23
CA LYS A 398 -20.78 -8.85 -12.27
C LYS A 398 -20.15 -8.65 -13.65
N GLU A 399 -19.88 -7.41 -14.01
CA GLU A 399 -19.33 -7.02 -15.32
C GLU A 399 -17.97 -7.67 -15.58
N ASN A 400 -17.17 -7.89 -14.54
CA ASN A 400 -15.82 -8.43 -14.64
C ASN A 400 -15.73 -9.88 -14.14
N GLN A 401 -16.85 -10.60 -14.02
CA GLN A 401 -16.90 -11.96 -13.46
C GLN A 401 -16.05 -12.95 -14.27
N GLN A 402 -15.94 -12.75 -15.58
CA GLN A 402 -15.11 -13.55 -16.49
C GLN A 402 -13.61 -13.50 -16.17
N ASN A 403 -13.17 -12.46 -15.45
CA ASN A 403 -11.78 -12.29 -15.05
C ASN A 403 -11.43 -12.98 -13.74
N LEU A 404 -12.44 -13.38 -12.95
CA LEU A 404 -12.22 -13.85 -11.59
C LEU A 404 -11.83 -15.34 -11.59
N PRO A 405 -10.68 -15.70 -10.98
CA PRO A 405 -10.32 -17.10 -10.76
C PRO A 405 -11.29 -17.80 -9.78
N PRO A 406 -11.34 -19.14 -9.75
CA PRO A 406 -12.44 -19.90 -9.13
C PRO A 406 -12.76 -19.53 -7.68
N ILE A 407 -11.76 -19.34 -6.80
CA ILE A 407 -12.02 -19.02 -5.38
C ILE A 407 -12.62 -17.62 -5.28
N THR A 408 -11.98 -16.63 -5.89
CA THR A 408 -12.49 -15.26 -5.86
C THR A 408 -13.83 -15.10 -6.59
N LYS A 409 -14.08 -15.84 -7.67
CA LYS A 409 -15.38 -15.88 -8.35
C LYS A 409 -16.49 -16.36 -7.42
N LYS A 410 -16.25 -17.46 -6.68
CA LYS A 410 -17.20 -17.97 -5.67
C LYS A 410 -17.46 -16.96 -4.54
N LEU A 411 -16.45 -16.20 -4.12
CA LEU A 411 -16.60 -15.13 -3.13
C LEU A 411 -17.40 -13.94 -3.68
N ALA A 412 -17.13 -13.55 -4.93
CA ALA A 412 -17.85 -12.47 -5.61
C ALA A 412 -19.33 -12.82 -5.85
N GLU A 413 -19.62 -14.04 -6.29
CA GLU A 413 -21.00 -14.55 -6.42
C GLU A 413 -21.72 -14.50 -5.08
N LYS A 414 -21.08 -14.96 -4.00
CA LYS A 414 -21.71 -14.91 -2.67
C LYS A 414 -21.95 -13.48 -2.18
N PHE A 415 -21.03 -12.56 -2.46
CA PHE A 415 -21.21 -11.15 -2.16
C PHE A 415 -22.44 -10.59 -2.87
N ARG A 416 -22.54 -10.86 -4.18
CA ARG A 416 -23.68 -10.45 -5.01
C ARG A 416 -24.99 -11.07 -4.53
N ASP A 417 -25.01 -12.36 -4.21
CA ASP A 417 -26.20 -13.04 -3.66
C ASP A 417 -26.68 -12.39 -2.35
N ASN A 418 -25.75 -12.01 -1.48
CA ASN A 418 -26.09 -11.36 -0.21
C ASN A 418 -26.70 -9.97 -0.45
N PHE A 419 -26.26 -9.25 -1.49
CA PHE A 419 -26.83 -7.96 -1.90
C PHE A 419 -28.19 -8.12 -2.58
N ILE A 420 -28.34 -9.08 -3.51
CA ILE A 420 -29.61 -9.34 -4.20
C ILE A 420 -30.72 -9.70 -3.19
N ARG A 421 -30.41 -10.51 -2.18
CA ARG A 421 -31.36 -10.90 -1.13
C ARG A 421 -31.71 -9.75 -0.17
N ASP A 422 -30.86 -8.73 -0.08
CA ASP A 422 -30.97 -7.64 0.88
C ASP A 422 -30.32 -6.37 0.28
N PRO A 423 -31.03 -5.64 -0.60
CA PRO A 423 -30.47 -4.49 -1.32
C PRO A 423 -30.07 -3.32 -0.40
N TYR A 424 -30.53 -3.33 0.85
CA TYR A 424 -30.23 -2.33 1.87
C TYR A 424 -29.16 -2.82 2.87
N ILE A 425 -28.48 -3.92 2.57
CA ILE A 425 -27.45 -4.49 3.42
C ILE A 425 -26.36 -3.45 3.72
N THR A 426 -26.00 -3.30 4.98
CA THR A 426 -24.91 -2.42 5.40
C THR A 426 -23.55 -3.09 5.25
N ASP A 427 -22.48 -2.31 5.16
CA ASP A 427 -21.09 -2.80 5.14
C ASP A 427 -20.78 -3.79 6.28
N THR A 428 -21.23 -3.46 7.49
CA THR A 428 -21.06 -4.29 8.68
C THR A 428 -21.79 -5.63 8.55
N LEU A 429 -23.03 -5.62 8.05
CA LEU A 429 -23.81 -6.83 7.85
C LEU A 429 -23.26 -7.68 6.70
N MET A 430 -22.81 -7.05 5.61
CA MET A 430 -22.14 -7.72 4.50
C MET A 430 -20.87 -8.42 4.98
N LYS A 431 -20.01 -7.72 5.74
CA LYS A 431 -18.81 -8.29 6.36
C LYS A 431 -19.15 -9.51 7.21
N LYS A 432 -20.18 -9.44 8.04
CA LYS A 432 -20.63 -10.56 8.89
C LYS A 432 -21.10 -11.75 8.04
N LYS A 433 -21.94 -11.53 7.03
CA LYS A 433 -22.43 -12.60 6.13
C LYS A 433 -21.27 -13.25 5.37
N MET A 434 -20.33 -12.47 4.85
CA MET A 434 -19.14 -12.97 4.15
C MET A 434 -18.16 -13.70 5.07
N SER A 435 -17.95 -13.20 6.29
CA SER A 435 -17.12 -13.86 7.32
C SER A 435 -17.66 -15.25 7.66
N ASN A 436 -18.97 -15.37 7.88
CA ASN A 436 -19.61 -16.67 8.13
C ASN A 436 -19.48 -17.63 6.95
N PHE A 437 -19.63 -17.14 5.73
CA PHE A 437 -19.47 -17.95 4.53
C PHE A 437 -18.04 -18.47 4.35
N VAL A 438 -17.06 -17.58 4.45
CA VAL A 438 -15.64 -17.93 4.34
C VAL A 438 -15.21 -18.91 5.43
N ASN A 439 -15.67 -18.72 6.68
CA ASN A 439 -15.39 -19.67 7.75
C ASN A 439 -15.95 -21.06 7.46
N LYS A 440 -17.15 -21.17 6.89
CA LYS A 440 -17.72 -22.46 6.47
C LYS A 440 -16.87 -23.13 5.38
N LEU A 441 -16.39 -22.36 4.40
CA LEU A 441 -15.49 -22.88 3.36
C LEU A 441 -14.16 -23.32 3.96
N ALA A 442 -13.54 -22.50 4.81
CA ALA A 442 -12.28 -22.85 5.47
C ALA A 442 -12.40 -24.09 6.37
N THR A 443 -13.52 -24.26 7.09
CA THR A 443 -13.82 -25.49 7.84
C THR A 443 -13.97 -26.69 6.93
N HIS A 444 -14.62 -26.54 5.78
CA HIS A 444 -14.72 -27.61 4.79
C HIS A 444 -13.33 -28.03 4.28
N GLU A 445 -12.49 -27.06 3.89
CA GLU A 445 -11.11 -27.33 3.46
C GLU A 445 -10.28 -28.03 4.54
N LEU A 446 -10.38 -27.60 5.81
CA LEU A 446 -9.71 -28.26 6.93
C LEU A 446 -10.16 -29.72 7.07
N ARG A 447 -11.47 -29.98 6.99
CA ARG A 447 -12.00 -31.36 7.11
C ARG A 447 -11.59 -32.24 5.94
N MET A 448 -11.54 -31.68 4.73
CA MET A 448 -11.03 -32.38 3.55
C MET A 448 -9.54 -32.70 3.70
N TYR A 449 -8.74 -31.77 4.23
CA TYR A 449 -7.34 -31.99 4.53
C TYR A 449 -7.15 -33.09 5.58
N ILE A 450 -7.89 -33.06 6.69
CA ILE A 450 -7.90 -34.13 7.70
C ILE A 450 -8.25 -35.48 7.09
N LYS A 451 -9.30 -35.55 6.26
CA LYS A 451 -9.72 -36.79 5.58
C LYS A 451 -8.62 -37.34 4.67
N ASN A 452 -7.91 -36.47 3.96
CA ASN A 452 -6.79 -36.87 3.11
C ASN A 452 -5.61 -37.42 3.93
N LEU A 453 -5.30 -36.80 5.07
CA LEU A 453 -4.28 -37.31 5.99
C LEU A 453 -4.68 -38.67 6.57
N GLN A 454 -5.95 -38.86 6.95
CA GLN A 454 -6.47 -40.14 7.45
C GLN A 454 -6.43 -41.26 6.41
N LYS A 455 -6.73 -40.93 5.15
CA LYS A 455 -6.57 -41.90 4.06
C LYS A 455 -5.10 -42.30 3.90
N LYS A 456 -4.22 -41.32 4.02
CA LYS A 456 -2.78 -41.53 3.89
C LYS A 456 -2.21 -42.34 5.05
N SER A 457 -2.59 -42.09 6.30
CA SER A 457 -2.09 -42.84 7.46
C SER A 457 -2.45 -44.34 7.43
N LYS A 458 -3.53 -44.69 6.72
CA LYS A 458 -3.97 -46.08 6.47
C LYS A 458 -3.25 -46.77 5.31
N ASP A 459 -2.40 -46.06 4.58
CA ASP A 459 -1.62 -46.66 3.50
C ASP A 459 -0.58 -47.64 4.06
N SER A 460 -0.56 -48.85 3.52
CA SER A 460 0.37 -49.90 3.92
C SER A 460 1.83 -49.57 3.61
N SER A 461 2.07 -48.59 2.72
CA SER A 461 3.43 -48.15 2.36
C SER A 461 4.07 -47.22 3.40
N ILE A 462 3.35 -46.79 4.44
CA ILE A 462 3.87 -45.87 5.45
C ILE A 462 4.41 -46.64 6.65
N ASN A 463 5.63 -46.31 7.07
CA ASN A 463 6.25 -46.89 8.27
C ASN A 463 5.53 -46.45 9.56
N GLU A 464 5.70 -47.21 10.63
CA GLU A 464 4.98 -46.97 11.89
C GLU A 464 5.30 -45.61 12.52
N THR A 465 6.55 -45.15 12.43
CA THR A 465 6.98 -43.86 12.97
C THR A 465 6.26 -42.68 12.30
N ASP A 466 6.12 -42.71 10.98
CA ASP A 466 5.43 -41.67 10.21
C ASP A 466 3.90 -41.76 10.38
N ARG A 467 3.36 -42.97 10.58
CA ARG A 467 1.95 -43.17 10.94
C ARG A 467 1.61 -42.48 12.27
N ILE A 468 2.42 -42.69 13.31
CA ILE A 468 2.24 -42.04 14.64
C ILE A 468 2.28 -40.51 14.51
N LYS A 469 3.23 -39.97 13.72
CA LYS A 469 3.31 -38.52 13.47
C LYS A 469 2.07 -37.99 12.76
N LEU A 470 1.61 -38.68 11.72
CA LEU A 470 0.39 -38.32 10.98
C LEU A 470 -0.85 -38.33 11.87
N GLU A 471 -1.01 -39.35 12.72
CA GLU A 471 -2.11 -39.45 13.67
C GLU A 471 -2.09 -38.32 14.70
N LYS A 472 -0.91 -37.92 15.17
CA LYS A 472 -0.76 -36.73 16.04
C LYS A 472 -1.21 -35.45 15.34
N ILE A 473 -0.83 -35.25 14.07
CA ILE A 473 -1.28 -34.10 13.26
C ILE A 473 -2.80 -34.12 13.10
N ILE A 474 -3.37 -35.28 12.74
CA ILE A 474 -4.82 -35.47 12.58
C ILE A 474 -5.55 -35.10 13.86
N THR A 475 -5.13 -35.63 15.01
CA THR A 475 -5.73 -35.34 16.33
C THR A 475 -5.67 -33.85 16.64
N ASN A 476 -4.51 -33.21 16.49
CA ASN A 476 -4.36 -31.78 16.73
C ASN A 476 -5.24 -30.92 15.82
N LEU A 477 -5.40 -31.30 14.55
CA LEU A 477 -6.26 -30.60 13.60
C LEU A 477 -7.75 -30.81 13.92
N GLN A 478 -8.16 -31.99 14.38
CA GLN A 478 -9.52 -32.26 14.84
C GLN A 478 -9.85 -31.45 16.10
N GLU A 479 -8.94 -31.37 17.06
CA GLU A 479 -9.08 -30.48 18.21
C GLU A 479 -9.17 -29.01 17.78
N TYR A 480 -8.34 -28.60 16.83
CA TYR A 480 -8.42 -27.27 16.25
C TYR A 480 -9.76 -27.00 15.55
N ASP A 481 -10.37 -28.00 14.89
CA ASP A 481 -11.69 -27.87 14.27
C ASP A 481 -12.80 -27.63 15.30
N LYS A 482 -12.74 -28.34 16.43
CA LYS A 482 -13.74 -28.23 17.51
C LYS A 482 -13.75 -26.87 18.20
N ARG A 483 -12.64 -26.12 18.16
CA ARG A 483 -12.54 -24.81 18.81
C ARG A 483 -13.39 -23.76 18.09
N LYS A 484 -14.17 -22.99 18.85
CA LYS A 484 -14.87 -21.82 18.32
C LYS A 484 -13.86 -20.77 17.88
N LYS A 485 -13.86 -20.43 16.60
CA LYS A 485 -12.91 -19.49 15.99
C LYS A 485 -13.62 -18.50 15.08
N LEU A 486 -13.21 -17.24 15.16
CA LEU A 486 -13.71 -16.18 14.29
C LEU A 486 -13.08 -16.22 12.90
N PHE A 487 -11.87 -16.79 12.80
CA PHE A 487 -11.10 -17.01 11.58
C PHE A 487 -10.01 -18.05 11.89
N PHE A 488 -9.48 -18.71 10.86
CA PHE A 488 -8.34 -19.63 10.98
C PHE A 488 -7.04 -18.84 11.08
N ASN A 489 -6.27 -19.09 12.13
CA ASN A 489 -5.00 -18.42 12.37
C ASN A 489 -3.89 -19.13 11.59
N SER A 490 -3.32 -18.46 10.58
CA SER A 490 -2.30 -19.03 9.68
C SER A 490 -1.06 -19.50 10.43
N THR A 491 -0.59 -18.78 11.45
CA THR A 491 0.58 -19.17 12.25
C THR A 491 0.31 -20.44 13.04
N GLN A 492 -0.85 -20.52 13.70
CA GLN A 492 -1.23 -21.72 14.46
C GLN A 492 -1.41 -22.92 13.52
N LEU A 493 -2.15 -22.77 12.42
CA LEU A 493 -2.29 -23.84 11.43
C LEU A 493 -0.94 -24.30 10.90
N LYS A 494 -0.05 -23.37 10.53
CA LYS A 494 1.31 -23.67 10.07
C LYS A 494 2.09 -24.48 11.10
N ASN A 495 1.98 -24.14 12.38
CA ASN A 495 2.63 -24.91 13.44
C ASN A 495 2.04 -26.32 13.59
N LEU A 496 0.72 -26.48 13.38
CA LEU A 496 0.08 -27.79 13.44
C LEU A 496 0.48 -28.70 12.27
N VAL A 497 0.71 -28.15 11.08
CA VAL A 497 0.94 -28.93 9.85
C VAL A 497 2.40 -28.99 9.39
N ILE A 498 3.27 -28.06 9.82
CA ILE A 498 4.68 -27.96 9.38
C ILE A 498 5.68 -28.23 10.52
N GLN A 499 5.39 -27.89 11.78
CA GLN A 499 6.38 -28.08 12.86
C GLN A 499 6.61 -29.51 13.38
N PRO A 500 5.72 -30.50 13.21
CA PRO A 500 6.15 -31.89 13.32
C PRO A 500 7.02 -32.21 12.08
N PRO A 501 8.32 -32.56 12.24
CA PRO A 501 9.16 -32.94 11.12
C PRO A 501 8.66 -34.27 10.54
N VAL A 502 7.80 -34.16 9.52
CA VAL A 502 7.74 -35.17 8.48
C VAL A 502 9.13 -35.12 7.84
N ALA A 503 9.91 -36.19 8.01
CA ALA A 503 11.36 -36.15 7.95
C ALA A 503 11.91 -35.49 6.67
N ASP A 504 12.70 -34.44 6.87
CA ASP A 504 13.69 -33.96 5.92
C ASP A 504 14.76 -35.05 5.77
N GLU A 505 14.68 -35.76 4.65
CA GLU A 505 15.81 -36.27 3.82
C GLU A 505 15.26 -36.95 2.55
N GLY A 506 13.95 -37.16 2.50
CA GLY A 506 13.15 -37.21 1.30
C GLY A 506 11.70 -37.11 1.73
N ASP A 507 10.98 -36.05 1.37
CA ASP A 507 9.54 -35.95 1.60
C ASP A 507 8.82 -36.98 0.68
N CYS A 508 9.04 -38.27 0.90
CA CYS A 508 8.48 -39.40 0.15
C CYS A 508 6.95 -39.34 0.12
N LEU A 509 6.35 -38.57 1.02
CA LEU A 509 4.92 -38.41 1.15
C LEU A 509 4.40 -37.06 0.61
N GLN A 510 5.24 -36.15 0.11
CA GLN A 510 4.84 -34.81 -0.37
C GLN A 510 3.90 -34.08 0.62
N LEU A 511 4.09 -34.31 1.92
CA LEU A 511 3.16 -33.79 2.93
C LEU A 511 3.33 -32.29 3.10
N ARG A 512 4.55 -31.78 2.89
CA ARG A 512 4.84 -30.35 2.95
C ARG A 512 4.13 -29.59 1.84
N ASP A 513 4.20 -30.07 0.60
CA ASP A 513 3.53 -29.43 -0.53
C ASP A 513 2.01 -29.39 -0.35
N LYS A 514 1.42 -30.50 0.16
CA LYS A 514 -0.01 -30.57 0.47
C LYS A 514 -0.41 -29.65 1.62
N ALA A 515 0.45 -29.52 2.63
CA ALA A 515 0.25 -28.60 3.75
C ALA A 515 0.34 -27.13 3.27
N GLU A 516 1.34 -26.79 2.47
CA GLU A 516 1.50 -25.46 1.88
C GLU A 516 0.32 -25.11 0.97
N GLU A 517 -0.17 -26.05 0.14
CA GLU A 517 -1.38 -25.88 -0.68
C GLU A 517 -2.62 -25.62 0.19
N PHE A 518 -2.83 -26.43 1.23
CA PHE A 518 -3.93 -26.24 2.17
C PHE A 518 -3.88 -24.86 2.84
N LEU A 519 -2.72 -24.46 3.38
CA LEU A 519 -2.53 -23.16 4.02
C LEU A 519 -2.79 -22.01 3.03
N MET A 520 -2.34 -22.15 1.78
CA MET A 520 -2.56 -21.17 0.73
C MET A 520 -4.04 -21.05 0.35
N LYS A 521 -4.78 -22.17 0.24
CA LYS A 521 -6.25 -22.14 0.02
C LYS A 521 -6.97 -21.41 1.15
N ILE A 522 -6.59 -21.68 2.40
CA ILE A 522 -7.14 -20.98 3.57
C ILE A 522 -6.85 -19.47 3.47
N GLU A 523 -5.63 -19.07 3.14
CA GLU A 523 -5.27 -17.65 2.95
C GLU A 523 -6.05 -17.00 1.80
N LEU A 524 -6.25 -17.70 0.69
CA LEU A 524 -7.00 -17.18 -0.46
C LEU A 524 -8.49 -17.00 -0.15
N LEU A 525 -9.08 -17.90 0.64
CA LEU A 525 -10.46 -17.78 1.12
C LEU A 525 -10.61 -16.62 2.11
N GLN A 526 -9.68 -16.50 3.06
CA GLN A 526 -9.79 -15.57 4.17
C GLN A 526 -9.26 -14.16 3.87
N GLY A 527 -8.23 -14.05 3.03
CA GLY A 527 -7.53 -12.81 2.75
C GLY A 527 -8.42 -11.66 2.24
N PRO A 528 -9.43 -11.90 1.38
CA PRO A 528 -10.37 -10.85 0.97
C PRO A 528 -11.24 -10.32 2.11
N VAL A 529 -11.56 -11.14 3.11
CA VAL A 529 -12.52 -10.81 4.19
C VAL A 529 -11.83 -10.36 5.48
N TYR A 530 -10.79 -11.07 5.88
CA TYR A 530 -10.00 -10.85 7.09
C TYR A 530 -8.69 -10.20 6.71
N HIS A 531 -8.66 -8.89 6.84
CA HIS A 531 -7.47 -8.09 6.63
C HIS A 531 -7.12 -7.38 7.94
N SER A 532 -5.83 -7.35 8.29
CA SER A 532 -5.34 -6.52 9.39
C SER A 532 -5.86 -5.09 9.14
N LYS A 533 -6.48 -4.50 10.15
CA LYS A 533 -6.85 -3.08 10.11
C LYS A 533 -5.58 -2.27 9.80
N GLU A 534 -5.77 -1.22 8.99
CA GLU A 534 -4.85 -0.10 8.65
C GLU A 534 -4.53 0.04 7.15
N MET A 535 -5.55 0.26 6.32
CA MET A 535 -5.45 1.15 5.14
C MET A 535 -6.76 1.91 4.83
N SER A 536 -7.77 1.88 5.70
CA SER A 536 -9.10 2.39 5.33
C SER A 536 -9.94 3.04 6.44
N GLU A 537 -9.43 3.22 7.66
CA GLU A 537 -10.13 4.06 8.66
C GLU A 537 -9.84 5.56 8.44
N SER A 538 -9.76 5.98 7.16
CA SER A 538 -10.25 7.31 6.82
C SER A 538 -11.77 7.23 6.79
N GLU A 539 -12.49 8.28 7.19
CA GLU A 539 -13.96 8.29 7.30
C GLU A 539 -14.73 7.89 6.00
N ASN A 540 -14.03 7.67 4.86
CA ASN A 540 -14.59 7.45 3.54
C ASN A 540 -14.22 6.13 2.82
N TYR A 541 -13.55 5.16 3.47
CA TYR A 541 -13.14 3.91 2.79
C TYR A 541 -13.73 2.64 3.43
N SER A 542 -14.80 2.13 2.81
CA SER A 542 -15.66 1.06 3.32
C SER A 542 -15.00 -0.34 3.24
N TRP A 543 -15.48 -1.30 4.04
CA TRP A 543 -15.02 -2.69 3.99
C TRP A 543 -15.36 -3.34 2.64
N THR A 544 -16.53 -3.02 2.08
CA THR A 544 -16.98 -3.55 0.78
C THR A 544 -16.08 -3.12 -0.37
N LYS A 545 -15.54 -1.90 -0.35
CA LYS A 545 -14.51 -1.44 -1.33
C LYS A 545 -13.23 -2.25 -1.21
N VAL A 546 -12.69 -2.39 0.00
CA VAL A 546 -11.46 -3.17 0.25
C VAL A 546 -11.63 -4.63 -0.16
N PHE A 547 -12.78 -5.23 0.17
CA PHE A 547 -13.12 -6.60 -0.25
C PHE A 547 -13.06 -6.72 -1.78
N THR A 548 -13.71 -5.80 -2.50
CA THR A 548 -13.78 -5.80 -3.97
C THR A 548 -12.39 -5.63 -4.61
N GLU A 549 -11.56 -4.71 -4.12
CA GLU A 549 -10.18 -4.56 -4.61
C GLU A 549 -9.35 -5.84 -4.39
N ARG A 550 -9.52 -6.49 -3.23
CA ARG A 550 -8.80 -7.73 -2.90
C ARG A 550 -9.23 -8.90 -3.77
N ILE A 551 -10.49 -8.96 -4.18
CA ILE A 551 -10.99 -9.93 -5.18
C ILE A 551 -10.24 -9.75 -6.49
N PHE A 552 -10.21 -8.54 -7.04
CA PHE A 552 -9.52 -8.29 -8.32
C PHE A 552 -8.00 -8.38 -8.24
N ARG A 553 -7.38 -8.14 -7.07
CA ARG A 553 -5.92 -8.34 -6.88
C ARG A 553 -5.47 -9.78 -7.17
N LYS A 554 -6.37 -10.75 -7.05
CA LYS A 554 -6.10 -12.17 -7.30
C LYS A 554 -6.28 -12.58 -8.77
N ALA A 555 -7.03 -11.78 -9.52
CA ALA A 555 -7.28 -11.93 -10.97
C ALA A 555 -6.20 -11.29 -11.86
N VAL A 556 -5.12 -10.77 -11.28
CA VAL A 556 -4.05 -10.08 -12.02
C VAL A 556 -3.12 -11.07 -12.67
N PHE A 557 -2.67 -10.76 -13.88
CA PHE A 557 -1.60 -11.44 -14.58
C PHE A 557 -0.32 -11.49 -13.74
N THR A 558 0.28 -12.66 -13.67
CA THR A 558 1.62 -12.90 -13.12
C THR A 558 2.34 -13.86 -14.05
N GLN A 559 3.67 -13.86 -14.01
CA GLN A 559 4.47 -14.83 -14.74
C GLN A 559 4.96 -15.94 -13.82
N ASP A 560 5.15 -17.12 -14.38
CA ASP A 560 5.77 -18.25 -13.71
C ASP A 560 6.59 -19.09 -14.70
N HIS A 561 7.58 -19.81 -14.18
CA HIS A 561 8.40 -20.69 -14.98
C HIS A 561 7.81 -22.10 -15.09
N LEU A 562 7.94 -22.73 -16.27
CA LEU A 562 7.62 -24.15 -16.44
C LEU A 562 8.63 -25.02 -15.70
N ILE A 563 9.92 -24.71 -15.86
CA ILE A 563 11.03 -25.26 -15.08
C ILE A 563 11.50 -24.18 -14.11
N ALA A 564 11.34 -24.44 -12.82
CA ALA A 564 11.70 -23.47 -11.79
C ALA A 564 13.21 -23.14 -11.84
N ARG A 565 13.56 -21.86 -11.62
CA ARG A 565 14.95 -21.39 -11.71
C ARG A 565 15.89 -22.05 -10.70
N ASN A 566 15.39 -22.35 -9.50
CA ASN A 566 16.13 -23.10 -8.48
C ASN A 566 16.40 -24.57 -8.89
N SER A 567 15.71 -25.06 -9.91
CA SER A 567 15.94 -26.35 -10.55
C SER A 567 16.72 -26.22 -11.88
N GLY A 568 17.38 -25.08 -12.11
CA GLY A 568 18.19 -24.83 -13.31
C GLY A 568 17.41 -24.32 -14.53
N GLY A 569 16.13 -23.97 -14.39
CA GLY A 569 15.33 -23.43 -15.49
C GLY A 569 15.84 -22.07 -15.99
N PRO A 570 15.98 -21.87 -17.32
CA PRO A 570 16.45 -20.61 -17.90
C PRO A 570 15.39 -19.51 -17.78
N ASP A 571 15.81 -18.24 -17.69
CA ASP A 571 14.89 -17.09 -17.65
C ASP A 571 14.53 -16.57 -19.05
N THR A 572 14.06 -17.47 -19.89
CA THR A 572 13.72 -17.25 -21.31
C THR A 572 12.22 -17.30 -21.53
N ASN A 573 11.72 -16.66 -22.59
CA ASN A 573 10.28 -16.59 -22.86
C ASN A 573 9.67 -17.98 -23.05
N ASP A 574 10.37 -18.89 -23.74
CA ASP A 574 9.99 -20.30 -23.92
C ASP A 574 9.99 -21.14 -22.61
N ASN A 575 10.33 -20.54 -21.46
CA ASN A 575 10.19 -21.15 -20.15
C ASN A 575 9.17 -20.41 -19.27
N LYS A 576 8.51 -19.36 -19.77
CA LYS A 576 7.55 -18.53 -19.02
C LYS A 576 6.12 -18.72 -19.51
N ILE A 577 5.19 -18.76 -18.57
CA ILE A 577 3.75 -18.70 -18.84
C ILE A 577 3.08 -17.65 -17.95
N GLY A 578 2.01 -17.06 -18.47
CA GLY A 578 1.11 -16.21 -17.71
C GLY A 578 0.16 -17.02 -16.84
N LEU A 579 -0.07 -16.58 -15.60
CA LEU A 579 -1.02 -17.16 -14.66
C LEU A 579 -1.71 -16.06 -13.86
N HIS A 580 -2.97 -16.25 -13.48
CA HIS A 580 -3.56 -15.45 -12.40
C HIS A 580 -2.71 -15.55 -11.14
N ARG A 581 -2.62 -14.45 -10.39
CA ARG A 581 -1.96 -14.45 -9.07
C ARG A 581 -2.49 -15.54 -8.14
N GLU A 582 -3.81 -15.76 -8.09
CA GLU A 582 -4.41 -16.89 -7.34
C GLU A 582 -3.86 -18.24 -7.80
N CYS A 583 -3.88 -18.46 -9.12
CA CYS A 583 -3.50 -19.71 -9.73
C CYS A 583 -2.01 -20.03 -9.54
N ASN A 584 -1.16 -19.01 -9.67
CA ASN A 584 0.27 -19.06 -9.42
C ASN A 584 0.58 -19.35 -7.95
N GLN A 585 -0.08 -18.64 -7.02
CA GLN A 585 0.05 -18.92 -5.57
C GLN A 585 -0.35 -20.36 -5.22
N LEU A 586 -1.41 -20.88 -5.81
CA LEU A 586 -1.85 -22.27 -5.63
C LEU A 586 -0.94 -23.31 -6.31
N LYS A 587 -0.21 -22.94 -7.37
CA LYS A 587 0.78 -23.84 -7.98
C LYS A 587 1.97 -24.00 -7.03
N GLY A 588 2.42 -22.90 -6.42
CA GLY A 588 3.51 -22.93 -5.44
C GLY A 588 4.78 -23.53 -6.05
N LYS A 589 5.35 -24.54 -5.38
CA LYS A 589 6.57 -25.23 -5.82
C LYS A 589 6.31 -26.49 -6.66
N LYS A 590 5.04 -26.81 -6.97
CA LYS A 590 4.70 -28.03 -7.70
C LYS A 590 5.36 -28.01 -9.08
N SER A 591 5.96 -29.14 -9.45
CA SER A 591 6.40 -29.36 -10.83
C SER A 591 5.20 -29.33 -11.76
N LEU A 592 5.45 -28.97 -13.03
CA LEU A 592 4.42 -28.98 -14.07
C LEU A 592 3.75 -30.36 -14.18
N THR A 593 4.52 -31.45 -14.09
CA THR A 593 4.02 -32.83 -14.14
C THR A 593 2.98 -33.11 -13.05
N THR A 594 3.29 -32.74 -11.80
CA THR A 594 2.35 -32.88 -10.68
C THR A 594 1.13 -32.00 -10.88
N TRP A 595 1.35 -30.77 -11.36
CA TRP A 595 0.28 -29.82 -11.57
C TRP A 595 -0.73 -30.28 -12.63
N VAL A 596 -0.26 -30.83 -13.75
CA VAL A 596 -1.10 -31.42 -14.82
C VAL A 596 -1.75 -32.74 -14.39
N LYS A 597 -1.09 -33.53 -13.52
CA LYS A 597 -1.67 -34.76 -12.95
C LYS A 597 -2.83 -34.46 -11.99
N ASP A 598 -2.70 -33.40 -11.20
CA ASP A 598 -3.71 -32.99 -10.20
C ASP A 598 -4.96 -32.37 -10.84
N SER A 599 -4.88 -31.87 -12.08
CA SER A 599 -6.00 -31.22 -12.77
C SER A 599 -5.89 -31.42 -14.30
N PRO A 600 -6.48 -32.49 -14.86
CA PRO A 600 -6.39 -32.80 -16.29
C PRO A 600 -6.89 -31.69 -17.22
N GLU A 601 -7.84 -30.87 -16.75
CA GLU A 601 -8.44 -29.75 -17.50
C GLU A 601 -7.41 -28.66 -17.85
N ILE A 602 -6.25 -28.64 -17.19
CA ILE A 602 -5.14 -27.73 -17.49
C ILE A 602 -4.69 -27.88 -18.94
N GLU A 603 -4.73 -29.08 -19.52
CA GLU A 603 -4.33 -29.25 -20.92
C GLU A 603 -5.21 -28.46 -21.88
N ASP A 604 -6.52 -28.44 -21.64
CA ASP A 604 -7.48 -27.70 -22.47
C ASP A 604 -7.27 -26.20 -22.30
N TYR A 605 -7.15 -25.73 -21.05
CA TYR A 605 -6.92 -24.31 -20.78
C TYR A 605 -5.56 -23.82 -21.29
N LEU A 606 -4.56 -24.69 -21.26
CA LEU A 606 -3.24 -24.36 -21.79
C LEU A 606 -3.26 -24.34 -23.32
N ALA A 607 -4.03 -25.20 -23.98
CA ALA A 607 -4.26 -25.10 -25.42
C ALA A 607 -4.97 -23.78 -25.79
N ASP A 608 -6.03 -23.42 -25.07
CA ASP A 608 -6.73 -22.13 -25.26
C ASP A 608 -5.80 -20.93 -25.04
N TYR A 609 -4.95 -20.98 -24.02
CA TYR A 609 -3.92 -19.97 -23.76
C TYR A 609 -2.94 -19.83 -24.92
N LEU A 610 -2.41 -20.93 -25.44
CA LEU A 610 -1.47 -20.92 -26.56
C LEU A 610 -2.13 -20.44 -27.86
N ARG A 611 -3.37 -20.85 -28.15
CA ARG A 611 -4.16 -20.31 -29.27
C ARG A 611 -4.33 -18.79 -29.14
N THR A 612 -4.73 -18.33 -27.97
CA THR A 612 -4.94 -16.88 -27.74
C THR A 612 -3.65 -16.10 -27.89
N ILE A 613 -2.53 -16.62 -27.39
CA ILE A 613 -1.22 -15.99 -27.55
C ILE A 613 -0.81 -15.92 -29.02
N ASN A 614 -1.00 -16.99 -29.80
CA ASN A 614 -0.67 -16.98 -31.23
C ASN A 614 -1.44 -15.90 -31.99
N VAL A 615 -2.74 -15.76 -31.72
CA VAL A 615 -3.58 -14.71 -32.30
C VAL A 615 -3.09 -13.33 -31.85
N LYS A 616 -2.90 -13.10 -30.54
CA LYS A 616 -2.48 -11.79 -30.01
C LYS A 616 -1.09 -11.37 -30.46
N ARG A 617 -0.16 -12.33 -30.60
CA ARG A 617 1.17 -12.09 -31.17
C ARG A 617 1.07 -11.53 -32.58
N GLN A 618 0.24 -12.15 -33.43
CA GLN A 618 0.01 -11.71 -34.81
C GLN A 618 -0.68 -10.34 -34.86
N GLU A 619 -1.76 -10.15 -34.09
CA GLU A 619 -2.50 -8.88 -34.04
C GLU A 619 -1.65 -7.69 -33.58
N GLN A 620 -0.70 -7.92 -32.65
CA GLN A 620 0.10 -6.86 -32.04
C GLN A 620 1.55 -6.80 -32.55
N ASN A 621 1.90 -7.60 -33.58
CA ASN A 621 3.25 -7.67 -34.16
C ASN A 621 4.36 -7.83 -33.11
N ILE A 622 4.16 -8.74 -32.15
CA ILE A 622 5.14 -9.00 -31.09
C ILE A 622 6.33 -9.75 -31.69
N LYS A 623 7.49 -9.10 -31.72
CA LYS A 623 8.74 -9.65 -32.26
C LYS A 623 9.30 -10.77 -31.39
N ASP A 624 10.12 -11.64 -32.00
CA ASP A 624 10.92 -12.67 -31.35
C ASP A 624 10.11 -13.70 -30.52
N CYS A 625 8.84 -13.92 -30.89
CA CYS A 625 7.92 -14.84 -30.20
C CYS A 625 7.23 -15.82 -31.16
N ASP A 626 7.75 -15.97 -32.38
CA ASP A 626 7.05 -16.69 -33.46
C ASP A 626 6.90 -18.18 -33.18
N THR A 627 7.89 -18.76 -32.51
CA THR A 627 7.91 -20.17 -32.11
C THR A 627 7.36 -20.40 -30.71
N TYR A 628 6.95 -19.35 -29.98
CA TYR A 628 6.61 -19.43 -28.55
C TYR A 628 5.63 -20.57 -28.23
N ALA A 629 4.51 -20.66 -28.95
CA ALA A 629 3.52 -21.69 -28.67
C ALA A 629 4.04 -23.12 -28.97
N SER A 630 4.80 -23.27 -30.06
CA SER A 630 5.46 -24.54 -30.40
C SER A 630 6.47 -24.92 -29.31
N ASP A 631 7.33 -23.99 -28.90
CA ASP A 631 8.40 -24.23 -27.93
C ASP A 631 7.84 -24.58 -26.54
N ILE A 632 6.78 -23.87 -26.10
CA ILE A 632 6.06 -24.19 -24.87
C ILE A 632 5.41 -25.57 -24.98
N SER A 633 4.73 -25.89 -26.09
CA SER A 633 4.06 -27.18 -26.27
C SER A 633 5.03 -28.37 -26.23
N GLU A 634 6.19 -28.25 -26.90
CA GLU A 634 7.25 -29.24 -26.90
C GLU A 634 7.85 -29.39 -25.50
N LYS A 635 8.15 -28.28 -24.82
CA LYS A 635 8.70 -28.32 -23.46
C LYS A 635 7.74 -29.00 -22.48
N ILE A 636 6.43 -28.74 -22.57
CA ILE A 636 5.41 -29.41 -21.76
C ILE A 636 5.34 -30.91 -22.09
N TYR A 637 5.39 -31.29 -23.37
CA TYR A 637 5.41 -32.69 -23.79
C TYR A 637 6.54 -33.47 -23.12
N TYR A 638 7.78 -32.93 -23.15
CA TYR A 638 8.94 -33.55 -22.51
C TYR A 638 8.82 -33.57 -20.98
N LEU A 639 8.38 -32.47 -20.36
CA LEU A 639 8.24 -32.38 -18.89
C LEU A 639 7.11 -33.26 -18.33
N CYS A 640 6.08 -33.55 -19.11
CA CYS A 640 4.92 -34.34 -18.67
C CYS A 640 4.96 -35.81 -19.13
N GLY A 641 6.08 -36.29 -19.70
CA GLY A 641 6.27 -37.69 -20.05
C GLY A 641 5.48 -38.15 -21.28
N GLY A 642 5.34 -37.30 -22.29
CA GLY A 642 4.82 -37.70 -23.60
C GLY A 642 3.33 -37.44 -23.87
N ARG A 643 2.72 -36.45 -23.20
CA ARG A 643 1.30 -36.10 -23.44
C ARG A 643 1.11 -35.40 -24.79
N GLU A 644 0.53 -36.12 -25.74
CA GLU A 644 0.59 -35.80 -27.18
C GLU A 644 -0.33 -34.65 -27.64
N LYS A 645 -1.37 -34.29 -26.86
CA LYS A 645 -2.45 -33.38 -27.31
C LYS A 645 -1.95 -32.00 -27.74
N LEU A 646 -1.22 -31.32 -26.86
CA LEU A 646 -0.66 -29.99 -27.14
C LEU A 646 0.38 -30.03 -28.26
N ARG A 647 1.17 -31.11 -28.33
CA ARG A 647 2.16 -31.30 -29.39
C ARG A 647 1.54 -31.56 -30.76
N LYS A 648 0.39 -32.25 -30.83
CA LYS A 648 -0.36 -32.44 -32.08
C LYS A 648 -0.97 -31.15 -32.61
N GLU A 649 -1.37 -30.25 -31.71
CA GLU A 649 -2.02 -28.98 -32.05
C GLU A 649 -1.02 -27.86 -32.38
N PHE A 650 0.09 -27.77 -31.64
CA PHE A 650 1.07 -26.68 -31.77
C PHE A 650 2.50 -27.12 -32.10
N GLY A 651 2.81 -28.41 -32.00
CA GLY A 651 4.09 -28.95 -32.44
C GLY A 651 4.20 -28.87 -33.95
N LYS A 652 5.43 -28.75 -34.44
CA LYS A 652 5.72 -28.51 -35.86
C LYS A 652 4.93 -29.45 -36.78
N LYS A 653 3.96 -28.89 -37.52
CA LYS A 653 3.67 -29.34 -38.88
C LYS A 653 4.55 -28.51 -39.81
N ASP A 654 5.28 -29.24 -40.66
CA ASP A 654 6.01 -28.80 -41.84
C ASP A 654 7.43 -28.23 -41.61
N ASN A 655 8.42 -29.12 -41.65
CA ASN A 655 9.52 -28.90 -42.60
C ASN A 655 9.01 -29.44 -43.96
N PRO A 656 9.16 -28.71 -45.08
CA PRO A 656 9.14 -29.37 -46.38
C PRO A 656 10.21 -30.47 -46.48
#